data_AF-A0A9R0I103-F1
#
_entry.id   AF-A0A9R0I103-F1
#
_cell.length_a   1.000
_cell.length_b   1.000
_cell.length_c   1.000
_cell.angle_alpha   90.00
_cell.angle_beta   90.00
_cell.angle_gamma   90.00
#
_symmetry.space_group_name_H-M   'P 1'
#
loop_
_entity.id
_entity.type
_entity.pdbx_description
1 polymer ?
#
loop_
_entity_poly.entity_id
_entity_poly.type
_entity_poly.pdbx_seq_one_letter_code
_entity_poly.pdbx_strand_id
1 'polypeptide(L)'
;MRNIGEDAACFLPLGAFPFQSLFRMLDEPNLPSALRCEVLQIFLKILAYGLPDMLFIATDNFMKLLRYVEDATCSPIFSVRLLAFQILVSIADRLKGTESFEVNSVTFTTGIVSAVIDQITLLVSLVPGGISSSEVEQELGIMLKLLLLLFENHSELGSFIVDKLHTVIKNMVNSQNTPSSSIQDSEVHKVVNTSKQNCSVSVLMFYIYRFLVAFLEILDDFSASSEIVSKLKQLVSSVCDSNLFDCSTHTFFALLLHVNWNCLSSDNKYSNFVHGLSGSPSTLLESEALIHVCAKNMLTGGDNWRAYKAGRYAACEGEWDVANFIFQHLEAKVQSKFCCQWLKFLVQFTHSEKTVKVLLQKASCCLPLDHVLVPSAVDDIIGKLVDSLDNVSSSDKILEVISLQTQTLCFQRWFMALRFKVLLVFVDIFKLLNGCLVSKAGLESNRHIGGSDVTDGKPIFQKMKDTMSYLVGVSARLASIAEEYDLISSSFVDLDSKSLNVTSALAFSCSMLAFCTDFTNLTPSPPAFGELKNESGYRQCVIIKDFAVRLWHMDSEISMDLLSLLKEYKVHERSLHLLPGFGTPKVNHFSDDILTLCISSIRGLIGCRNPCVSVENEDTMWQVYKDRMQLLLSIVEAWMHIPFRIPKYFFRLRPTVGCLLTCQSAGSRKQNEICVRRGSHLALNLCIQLKNVTSDVCSRFTKIHCIFSCKTRHNNGQSSGEEGWTCYQASETETLIDLNKKLKCHVLKQTREFINNCDSEMIETCVCFETNGAAQGFSTCLLDVSAFPVGSYTIQWHSGGVDHQGAFWNFLPLNSFPQFSVTELSSEKRC
;
A
#
# COMPACT_ATOMS: atom_id res chain seq x y z
N MET A 1 -40.26 -35.63 -5.16
CA MET A 1 -38.83 -35.47 -4.79
C MET A 1 -38.46 -34.05 -4.32
N ARG A 2 -39.40 -33.20 -3.88
CA ARG A 2 -39.10 -31.85 -3.36
C ARG A 2 -38.69 -31.80 -1.87
N ASN A 3 -39.06 -32.79 -1.06
CA ASN A 3 -38.89 -32.74 0.40
C ASN A 3 -37.71 -33.55 0.96
N ILE A 4 -36.74 -33.96 0.14
CA ILE A 4 -35.54 -34.69 0.62
C ILE A 4 -34.31 -33.77 0.71
N GLY A 5 -34.38 -32.55 0.16
CA GLY A 5 -33.23 -31.66 0.04
C GLY A 5 -32.96 -30.73 1.23
N GLU A 6 -33.84 -30.62 2.21
CA GLU A 6 -33.71 -29.61 3.28
C GLU A 6 -33.30 -30.18 4.64
N ASP A 7 -33.72 -31.41 5.01
CA ASP A 7 -33.42 -31.96 6.36
C ASP A 7 -32.65 -33.31 6.37
N ALA A 8 -32.40 -33.95 5.21
CA ALA A 8 -31.86 -35.32 5.17
C ALA A 8 -30.35 -35.43 4.87
N ALA A 9 -29.66 -34.32 4.56
CA ALA A 9 -28.26 -34.35 4.14
C ALA A 9 -27.27 -34.75 5.26
N CYS A 10 -27.69 -34.69 6.53
CA CYS A 10 -26.85 -35.05 7.68
C CYS A 10 -26.91 -36.54 8.08
N PHE A 11 -27.76 -37.36 7.46
CA PHE A 11 -28.03 -38.74 7.94
C PHE A 11 -27.96 -39.85 6.87
N LEU A 12 -27.53 -39.56 5.64
CA LEU A 12 -27.43 -40.58 4.59
C LEU A 12 -26.02 -41.19 4.52
N PRO A 13 -25.88 -42.53 4.49
CA PRO A 13 -24.59 -43.19 4.31
C PRO A 13 -23.93 -42.77 2.99
N LEU A 14 -22.60 -42.63 3.00
CA LEU A 14 -21.75 -42.21 1.87
C LEU A 14 -21.94 -43.02 0.55
N GLY A 15 -22.61 -44.18 0.58
CA GLY A 15 -22.93 -44.99 -0.60
C GLY A 15 -24.37 -44.89 -1.12
N ALA A 16 -25.23 -44.05 -0.53
CA ALA A 16 -26.67 -44.04 -0.79
C ALA A 16 -27.17 -42.84 -1.64
N PHE A 17 -26.28 -41.99 -2.16
CA PHE A 17 -26.70 -40.95 -3.11
C PHE A 17 -26.93 -41.55 -4.50
N PRO A 18 -28.11 -41.34 -5.12
CA PRO A 18 -28.43 -41.94 -6.42
C PRO A 18 -27.79 -41.16 -7.58
N PHE A 19 -26.47 -40.94 -7.54
CA PHE A 19 -25.71 -40.27 -8.61
C PHE A 19 -25.94 -40.92 -9.96
N GLN A 20 -25.95 -42.26 -10.02
CA GLN A 20 -26.27 -42.98 -11.25
C GLN A 20 -27.71 -42.74 -11.74
N SER A 21 -28.67 -42.53 -10.84
CA SER A 21 -30.04 -42.19 -11.25
C SER A 21 -30.15 -40.76 -11.76
N LEU A 22 -29.40 -39.82 -11.18
CA LEU A 22 -29.30 -38.44 -11.67
C LEU A 22 -28.67 -38.40 -13.07
N PHE A 23 -27.58 -39.14 -13.30
CA PHE A 23 -26.98 -39.28 -14.64
C PHE A 23 -27.94 -39.94 -15.64
N ARG A 24 -28.63 -41.02 -15.25
CA ARG A 24 -29.65 -41.64 -16.11
C ARG A 24 -30.78 -40.69 -16.50
N MET A 25 -31.18 -39.79 -15.60
CA MET A 25 -32.17 -38.75 -15.93
C MET A 25 -31.62 -37.73 -16.92
N LEU A 26 -30.34 -37.34 -16.82
CA LEU A 26 -29.69 -36.45 -17.80
C LEU A 26 -29.49 -37.12 -19.17
N ASP A 27 -29.30 -38.44 -19.21
CA ASP A 27 -29.20 -39.24 -20.44
C ASP A 27 -30.51 -39.35 -21.23
N GLU A 28 -31.66 -38.97 -20.64
CA GLU A 28 -32.95 -39.08 -21.33
C GLU A 28 -33.10 -37.99 -22.42
N PRO A 29 -33.18 -38.36 -23.72
CA PRO A 29 -33.12 -37.41 -24.83
C PRO A 29 -34.29 -36.41 -24.85
N ASN A 30 -35.42 -36.76 -24.22
CA ASN A 30 -36.65 -35.96 -24.19
C ASN A 30 -36.98 -35.37 -22.80
N LEU A 31 -36.03 -35.32 -21.87
CA LEU A 31 -36.30 -34.79 -20.53
C LEU A 31 -36.77 -33.31 -20.60
N PRO A 32 -37.93 -32.96 -20.03
CA PRO A 32 -38.42 -31.58 -19.95
C PRO A 32 -37.38 -30.64 -19.31
N SER A 33 -37.31 -29.41 -19.81
CA SER A 33 -36.36 -28.41 -19.34
C SER A 33 -36.46 -28.11 -17.84
N ALA A 34 -37.67 -28.09 -17.30
CA ALA A 34 -37.90 -27.93 -15.86
C ALA A 34 -37.27 -29.05 -15.03
N LEU A 35 -37.34 -30.30 -15.50
CA LEU A 35 -36.74 -31.44 -14.82
C LEU A 35 -35.21 -31.45 -14.98
N ARG A 36 -34.69 -31.03 -16.14
CA ARG A 36 -33.24 -30.79 -16.33
C ARG A 36 -32.71 -29.75 -15.34
N CYS A 37 -33.43 -28.64 -15.16
CA CYS A 37 -33.08 -27.62 -14.17
C CYS A 37 -33.10 -28.17 -12.74
N GLU A 38 -34.11 -28.95 -12.36
CA GLU A 38 -34.18 -29.57 -11.02
C GLU A 38 -33.00 -30.52 -10.79
N VAL A 39 -32.60 -31.31 -11.78
CA VAL A 39 -31.43 -32.21 -11.68
C VAL A 39 -30.13 -31.42 -11.53
N LEU A 40 -29.91 -30.38 -12.34
CA LEU A 40 -28.72 -29.52 -12.22
C LEU A 40 -28.70 -28.76 -10.88
N GLN A 41 -29.85 -28.30 -10.36
CA GLN A 41 -29.94 -27.69 -9.03
C GLN A 41 -29.56 -28.69 -7.92
N ILE A 42 -29.93 -29.96 -8.06
CA ILE A 42 -29.52 -31.01 -7.12
C ILE A 42 -28.01 -31.21 -7.15
N PHE A 43 -27.39 -31.26 -8.35
CA PHE A 43 -25.93 -31.32 -8.48
C PHE A 43 -25.22 -30.10 -7.85
N LEU A 44 -25.73 -28.89 -8.09
CA LEU A 44 -25.20 -27.67 -7.49
C LEU A 44 -25.27 -27.70 -5.95
N LYS A 45 -26.39 -28.15 -5.39
CA LYS A 45 -26.54 -28.33 -3.93
C LYS A 45 -25.56 -29.38 -3.39
N ILE A 46 -25.41 -30.51 -4.06
CA ILE A 46 -24.46 -31.57 -3.66
C ILE A 46 -23.02 -31.03 -3.60
N LEU A 47 -22.61 -30.22 -4.59
CA LEU A 47 -21.29 -29.58 -4.61
C LEU A 47 -21.11 -28.54 -3.49
N ALA A 48 -22.19 -27.84 -3.11
CA ALA A 48 -22.17 -26.87 -2.01
C ALA A 48 -21.98 -27.53 -0.63
N TYR A 49 -22.58 -28.70 -0.39
CA TYR A 49 -22.60 -29.38 0.91
C TYR A 49 -21.36 -30.24 1.23
N GLY A 50 -20.32 -30.22 0.40
CA GLY A 50 -19.05 -30.85 0.76
C GLY A 50 -19.05 -32.37 0.62
N LEU A 51 -19.59 -32.90 -0.49
CA LEU A 51 -19.41 -34.29 -0.92
C LEU A 51 -18.34 -34.49 -2.03
N PRO A 52 -17.22 -33.74 -2.14
CA PRO A 52 -16.39 -33.75 -3.34
C PRO A 52 -15.47 -34.98 -3.39
N ASP A 53 -15.00 -35.49 -2.24
CA ASP A 53 -14.02 -36.57 -2.19
C ASP A 53 -14.48 -37.82 -2.95
N MET A 54 -15.76 -38.19 -2.89
CA MET A 54 -16.30 -39.34 -3.64
C MET A 54 -16.44 -39.10 -5.16
N LEU A 55 -16.75 -37.87 -5.59
CA LEU A 55 -16.82 -37.50 -7.01
C LEU A 55 -15.43 -37.45 -7.65
N PHE A 56 -14.43 -37.02 -6.88
CA PHE A 56 -13.03 -36.93 -7.30
C PHE A 56 -12.30 -38.29 -7.21
N ILE A 57 -12.71 -39.20 -6.32
CA ILE A 57 -12.21 -40.59 -6.27
C ILE A 57 -12.70 -41.44 -7.48
N ALA A 58 -13.90 -41.16 -8.00
CA ALA A 58 -14.48 -41.84 -9.17
C ALA A 58 -14.40 -40.97 -10.42
N THR A 59 -13.21 -40.90 -11.04
CA THR A 59 -12.86 -40.06 -12.20
C THR A 59 -13.90 -40.12 -13.33
N ASP A 60 -14.51 -41.29 -13.58
CA ASP A 60 -15.54 -41.48 -14.62
C ASP A 60 -16.83 -40.70 -14.36
N ASN A 61 -17.27 -40.58 -13.09
CA ASN A 61 -18.50 -39.86 -12.75
C ASN A 61 -18.29 -38.35 -12.83
N PHE A 62 -17.10 -37.88 -12.44
CA PHE A 62 -16.69 -36.49 -12.61
C PHE A 62 -16.65 -36.08 -14.08
N MET A 63 -15.98 -36.88 -14.92
CA MET A 63 -15.91 -36.61 -16.37
C MET A 63 -17.29 -36.68 -17.05
N LYS A 64 -18.20 -37.55 -16.57
CA LYS A 64 -19.59 -37.57 -17.05
C LYS A 64 -20.36 -36.30 -16.68
N LEU A 65 -20.31 -35.90 -15.40
CA LEU A 65 -20.93 -34.65 -14.95
C LEU A 65 -20.45 -33.46 -15.77
N LEU A 66 -19.14 -33.43 -15.99
CA LEU A 66 -18.50 -32.36 -16.71
C LEU A 66 -18.98 -32.26 -18.16
N ARG A 67 -19.08 -33.38 -18.89
CA ARG A 67 -19.65 -33.40 -20.24
C ARG A 67 -21.10 -32.89 -20.28
N TYR A 68 -21.95 -33.32 -19.35
CA TYR A 68 -23.34 -32.80 -19.32
C TYR A 68 -23.38 -31.31 -19.03
N VAL A 69 -22.51 -30.83 -18.15
CA VAL A 69 -22.44 -29.42 -17.80
C VAL A 69 -21.94 -28.61 -19.01
N GLU A 70 -20.93 -29.09 -19.73
CA GLU A 70 -20.45 -28.51 -21.00
C GLU A 70 -21.56 -28.48 -22.07
N ASP A 71 -22.31 -29.56 -22.26
CA ASP A 71 -23.43 -29.57 -23.20
C ASP A 71 -24.55 -28.60 -22.75
N ALA A 72 -24.75 -28.49 -21.43
CA ALA A 72 -25.76 -27.61 -20.85
C ALA A 72 -25.39 -26.12 -20.92
N THR A 73 -24.10 -25.74 -21.01
CA THR A 73 -23.71 -24.34 -21.24
C THR A 73 -24.13 -23.84 -22.62
N CYS A 74 -24.26 -24.74 -23.60
CA CYS A 74 -24.76 -24.45 -24.94
C CYS A 74 -26.30 -24.50 -25.07
N SER A 75 -27.03 -24.73 -23.98
CA SER A 75 -28.49 -24.89 -24.03
C SER A 75 -29.21 -23.62 -24.51
N PRO A 76 -30.27 -23.70 -25.34
CA PRO A 76 -31.07 -22.52 -25.67
C PRO A 76 -31.83 -21.97 -24.44
N ILE A 77 -31.92 -22.73 -23.35
CA ILE A 77 -32.71 -22.41 -22.16
C ILE A 77 -31.83 -21.73 -21.12
N PHE A 78 -32.13 -20.46 -20.83
CA PHE A 78 -31.39 -19.62 -19.89
C PHE A 78 -31.15 -20.30 -18.53
N SER A 79 -32.19 -20.81 -17.88
CA SER A 79 -32.07 -21.42 -16.55
C SER A 79 -31.16 -22.64 -16.53
N VAL A 80 -31.12 -23.42 -17.61
CA VAL A 80 -30.23 -24.58 -17.76
C VAL A 80 -28.78 -24.13 -17.91
N ARG A 81 -28.52 -23.15 -18.79
CA ARG A 81 -27.18 -22.56 -18.96
C ARG A 81 -26.66 -21.93 -17.68
N LEU A 82 -27.49 -21.14 -17.00
CA LEU A 82 -27.13 -20.45 -15.77
C LEU A 82 -26.69 -21.44 -14.69
N LEU A 83 -27.46 -22.53 -14.51
CA LEU A 83 -27.14 -23.58 -13.55
C LEU A 83 -25.86 -24.33 -13.95
N ALA A 84 -25.65 -24.59 -15.24
CA ALA A 84 -24.42 -25.20 -15.74
C ALA A 84 -23.18 -24.34 -15.41
N PHE A 85 -23.24 -23.03 -15.68
CA PHE A 85 -22.15 -22.12 -15.30
C PHE A 85 -21.94 -22.01 -13.79
N GLN A 86 -23.00 -22.02 -12.98
CA GLN A 86 -22.89 -22.04 -11.51
C GLN A 86 -22.23 -23.33 -11.00
N ILE A 87 -22.50 -24.47 -11.65
CA ILE A 87 -21.84 -25.74 -11.36
C ILE A 87 -20.36 -25.65 -11.72
N LEU A 88 -19.99 -25.13 -12.89
CA LEU A 88 -18.58 -24.92 -13.27
C LEU A 88 -17.84 -24.01 -12.29
N VAL A 89 -18.45 -22.90 -11.85
CA VAL A 89 -17.88 -22.00 -10.83
C VAL A 89 -17.66 -22.75 -9.52
N SER A 90 -18.63 -23.57 -9.09
CA SER A 90 -18.53 -24.35 -7.86
C SER A 90 -17.45 -25.44 -7.94
N ILE A 91 -17.28 -26.06 -9.11
CA ILE A 91 -16.20 -27.03 -9.36
C ILE A 91 -14.84 -26.31 -9.33
N ALA A 92 -14.70 -25.17 -10.01
CA ALA A 92 -13.45 -24.41 -10.06
C ALA A 92 -13.02 -23.88 -8.67
N ASP A 93 -13.96 -23.37 -7.87
CA ASP A 93 -13.68 -22.88 -6.51
C ASP A 93 -13.19 -24.01 -5.58
N ARG A 94 -13.70 -25.23 -5.77
CA ARG A 94 -13.30 -26.42 -4.99
C ARG A 94 -11.98 -27.03 -5.42
N LEU A 95 -11.56 -26.81 -6.67
CA LEU A 95 -10.26 -27.27 -7.19
C LEU A 95 -9.08 -26.39 -6.72
N LYS A 96 -9.35 -25.25 -6.09
CA LYS A 96 -8.34 -24.34 -5.56
C LYS A 96 -7.50 -25.03 -4.46
N GLY A 97 -6.24 -25.36 -4.78
CA GLY A 97 -5.26 -25.90 -3.82
C GLY A 97 -5.13 -27.43 -3.75
N THR A 98 -5.80 -28.19 -4.63
CA THR A 98 -5.61 -29.65 -4.74
C THR A 98 -4.55 -30.01 -5.79
N GLU A 99 -3.35 -30.41 -5.37
CA GLU A 99 -2.24 -30.82 -6.23
C GLU A 99 -2.47 -32.17 -6.98
N SER A 100 -3.58 -32.86 -6.76
CA SER A 100 -3.74 -34.29 -7.10
C SER A 100 -4.31 -34.61 -8.50
N PHE A 101 -4.58 -33.63 -9.37
CA PHE A 101 -5.20 -33.85 -10.68
C PHE A 101 -4.34 -33.37 -11.85
N GLU A 102 -3.30 -34.15 -12.20
CA GLU A 102 -2.37 -33.84 -13.30
C GLU A 102 -2.82 -34.35 -14.70
N VAL A 103 -4.01 -34.93 -14.86
CA VAL A 103 -4.43 -35.48 -16.16
C VAL A 103 -5.19 -34.43 -16.99
N ASN A 104 -4.54 -33.89 -18.02
CA ASN A 104 -5.12 -33.02 -19.07
C ASN A 104 -5.80 -31.71 -18.59
N SER A 105 -5.42 -31.18 -17.42
CA SER A 105 -6.04 -29.98 -16.83
C SER A 105 -6.00 -28.76 -17.77
N VAL A 106 -4.88 -28.52 -18.47
CA VAL A 106 -4.69 -27.35 -19.36
C VAL A 106 -5.57 -27.40 -20.62
N THR A 107 -5.71 -28.55 -21.27
CA THR A 107 -6.60 -28.71 -22.45
C THR A 107 -8.06 -28.61 -22.06
N PHE A 108 -8.40 -29.09 -20.87
CA PHE A 108 -9.73 -28.97 -20.31
C PHE A 108 -10.09 -27.52 -19.92
N THR A 109 -9.21 -26.80 -19.22
CA THR A 109 -9.46 -25.41 -18.81
C THR A 109 -9.48 -24.44 -19.99
N THR A 110 -8.63 -24.62 -21.01
CA THR A 110 -8.70 -23.86 -22.28
C THR A 110 -9.99 -24.13 -23.05
N GLY A 111 -10.52 -25.36 -23.01
CA GLY A 111 -11.83 -25.71 -23.54
C GLY A 111 -12.97 -24.96 -22.85
N ILE A 112 -12.96 -24.92 -21.51
CA ILE A 112 -13.94 -24.14 -20.73
C ILE A 112 -13.86 -22.65 -21.06
N VAL A 113 -12.65 -22.08 -21.10
CA VAL A 113 -12.45 -20.66 -21.47
C VAL A 113 -13.04 -20.38 -22.85
N SER A 114 -12.81 -21.27 -23.83
CA SER A 114 -13.35 -21.11 -25.19
C SER A 114 -14.88 -21.16 -25.19
N ALA A 115 -15.49 -22.14 -24.52
CA ALA A 115 -16.96 -22.26 -24.43
C ALA A 115 -17.59 -21.03 -23.76
N VAL A 116 -16.96 -20.50 -22.71
CA VAL A 116 -17.41 -19.28 -22.03
C VAL A 116 -17.31 -18.07 -22.96
N ILE A 117 -16.20 -17.91 -23.69
CA ILE A 117 -16.00 -16.80 -24.62
C ILE A 117 -16.97 -16.89 -25.80
N ASP A 118 -17.21 -18.07 -26.35
CA ASP A 118 -18.15 -18.28 -27.44
C ASP A 118 -19.56 -17.90 -27.00
N GLN A 119 -19.94 -18.25 -25.76
CA GLN A 119 -21.22 -17.83 -25.18
C GLN A 119 -21.29 -16.32 -24.92
N ILE A 120 -20.21 -15.68 -24.44
CA ILE A 120 -20.13 -14.21 -24.35
C ILE A 120 -20.32 -13.58 -25.73
N THR A 121 -19.68 -14.14 -26.76
CA THR A 121 -19.80 -13.67 -28.15
C THR A 121 -21.24 -13.77 -28.64
N LEU A 122 -21.92 -14.89 -28.35
CA LEU A 122 -23.33 -15.08 -28.65
C LEU A 122 -24.23 -14.06 -27.92
N LEU A 123 -24.04 -13.86 -26.62
CA LEU A 123 -24.79 -12.85 -25.85
C LEU A 123 -24.62 -11.46 -26.45
N VAL A 124 -23.38 -11.08 -26.78
CA VAL A 124 -23.05 -9.81 -27.44
C VAL A 124 -23.82 -9.63 -28.75
N SER A 125 -23.94 -10.69 -29.56
CA SER A 125 -24.69 -10.67 -30.83
C SER A 125 -26.22 -10.62 -30.68
N LEU A 126 -26.77 -11.10 -29.55
CA LEU A 126 -28.21 -11.19 -29.30
C LEU A 126 -28.80 -9.93 -28.66
N VAL A 127 -27.94 -9.08 -28.09
CA VAL A 127 -28.29 -7.84 -27.41
C VAL A 127 -29.04 -6.78 -28.27
N PRO A 128 -28.90 -6.72 -29.61
CA PRO A 128 -29.76 -5.89 -30.46
C PRO A 128 -31.24 -6.34 -30.51
N GLY A 129 -31.57 -7.56 -30.05
CA GLY A 129 -32.85 -8.25 -30.28
C GLY A 129 -33.94 -8.13 -29.21
N GLY A 130 -33.76 -7.32 -28.15
CA GLY A 130 -34.84 -7.04 -27.17
C GLY A 130 -34.94 -7.98 -25.97
N ILE A 131 -33.87 -8.71 -25.63
CA ILE A 131 -33.77 -9.49 -24.37
C ILE A 131 -33.70 -8.54 -23.16
N SER A 132 -34.25 -8.95 -22.01
CA SER A 132 -34.21 -8.17 -20.78
C SER A 132 -32.76 -7.93 -20.32
N SER A 133 -32.38 -6.68 -20.05
CA SER A 133 -30.98 -6.33 -19.74
C SER A 133 -30.46 -7.03 -18.49
N SER A 134 -31.31 -7.26 -17.48
CA SER A 134 -30.93 -7.85 -16.20
C SER A 134 -30.52 -9.33 -16.29
N GLU A 135 -31.13 -10.11 -17.20
CA GLU A 135 -30.80 -11.53 -17.36
C GLU A 135 -29.44 -11.71 -18.05
N VAL A 136 -29.18 -10.91 -19.08
CA VAL A 136 -27.89 -10.88 -19.78
C VAL A 136 -26.77 -10.40 -18.85
N GLU A 137 -27.05 -9.39 -18.02
CA GLU A 137 -26.09 -8.90 -17.00
C GLU A 137 -25.71 -9.98 -15.98
N GLN A 138 -26.68 -10.77 -15.51
CA GLN A 138 -26.41 -11.87 -14.57
C GLN A 138 -25.60 -12.99 -15.21
N GLU A 139 -25.95 -13.40 -16.45
CA GLU A 139 -25.23 -14.45 -17.18
C GLU A 139 -23.79 -14.02 -17.46
N LEU A 140 -23.60 -12.80 -17.96
CA LEU A 140 -22.28 -12.23 -18.21
C LEU A 140 -21.45 -12.10 -16.92
N GLY A 141 -22.05 -11.64 -15.82
CA GLY A 141 -21.37 -11.54 -14.54
C GLY A 141 -20.85 -12.87 -14.01
N ILE A 142 -21.63 -13.95 -14.16
CA ILE A 142 -21.22 -15.30 -13.74
C ILE A 142 -20.11 -15.86 -14.64
N MET A 143 -20.23 -15.67 -15.95
CA MET A 143 -19.20 -16.10 -16.91
C MET A 143 -17.86 -15.40 -16.68
N LEU A 144 -17.87 -14.08 -16.50
CA LEU A 144 -16.66 -13.32 -16.18
C LEU A 144 -16.06 -13.73 -14.82
N LYS A 145 -16.90 -14.06 -13.82
CA LYS A 145 -16.42 -14.60 -12.54
C LYS A 145 -15.75 -15.96 -12.71
N LEU A 146 -16.29 -16.84 -13.55
CA LEU A 146 -15.68 -18.14 -13.86
C LEU A 146 -14.29 -17.95 -14.50
N LEU A 147 -14.16 -17.02 -15.45
CA LEU A 147 -12.86 -16.70 -16.06
C LEU A 147 -11.83 -16.18 -15.03
N LEU A 148 -12.26 -15.34 -14.06
CA LEU A 148 -11.37 -14.88 -12.99
C LEU A 148 -10.90 -16.03 -12.11
N LEU A 149 -11.81 -16.93 -11.70
CA LEU A 149 -11.47 -18.09 -10.87
C LEU A 149 -10.54 -19.06 -11.59
N LEU A 150 -10.76 -19.28 -12.89
CA LEU A 150 -9.85 -20.10 -13.71
C LEU A 150 -8.47 -19.46 -13.79
N PHE A 151 -8.39 -18.14 -13.97
CA PHE A 151 -7.11 -17.44 -13.98
C PHE A 151 -6.39 -17.48 -12.62
N GLU A 152 -7.09 -17.30 -11.50
CA GLU A 152 -6.50 -17.42 -10.15
C GLU A 152 -5.87 -18.81 -9.90
N ASN A 153 -6.48 -19.86 -10.45
CA ASN A 153 -6.00 -21.24 -10.30
C ASN A 153 -4.94 -21.62 -11.35
N HIS A 154 -5.00 -21.00 -12.53
CA HIS A 154 -4.19 -21.33 -13.72
C HIS A 154 -3.72 -20.04 -14.41
N SER A 155 -2.72 -19.38 -13.81
CA SER A 155 -2.19 -18.09 -14.29
C SER A 155 -1.70 -18.12 -15.75
N GLU A 156 -1.28 -19.29 -16.24
CA GLU A 156 -0.85 -19.56 -17.61
C GLU A 156 -1.95 -19.30 -18.67
N LEU A 157 -3.22 -19.38 -18.28
CA LEU A 157 -4.35 -19.12 -19.18
C LEU A 157 -4.57 -17.64 -19.44
N GLY A 158 -3.90 -16.75 -18.69
CA GLY A 158 -4.14 -15.32 -18.74
C GLY A 158 -3.99 -14.73 -20.14
N SER A 159 -2.97 -15.14 -20.91
CA SER A 159 -2.73 -14.61 -22.25
C SER A 159 -3.80 -15.07 -23.25
N PHE A 160 -4.33 -16.28 -23.06
CA PHE A 160 -5.39 -16.85 -23.90
C PHE A 160 -6.74 -16.17 -23.64
N ILE A 161 -7.08 -15.90 -22.37
CA ILE A 161 -8.31 -15.20 -21.98
C ILE A 161 -8.33 -13.79 -22.59
N VAL A 162 -7.22 -13.05 -22.52
CA VAL A 162 -7.13 -11.69 -23.07
C VAL A 162 -7.27 -11.68 -24.59
N ASP A 163 -6.61 -12.58 -25.33
CA ASP A 163 -6.74 -12.69 -26.79
C ASP A 163 -8.17 -12.97 -27.24
N LYS A 164 -8.82 -13.88 -26.51
CA LYS A 164 -10.21 -14.25 -26.78
C LYS A 164 -11.15 -13.08 -26.54
N LEU A 165 -10.99 -12.35 -25.43
CA LEU A 165 -11.76 -11.12 -25.17
C LEU A 165 -11.46 -10.01 -26.18
N HIS A 166 -10.22 -9.87 -26.63
CA HIS A 166 -9.87 -8.93 -27.69
C HIS A 166 -10.64 -9.23 -28.98
N THR A 167 -10.78 -10.51 -29.32
CA THR A 167 -11.59 -10.95 -30.47
C THR A 167 -13.06 -10.56 -30.30
N VAL A 168 -13.64 -10.75 -29.11
CA VAL A 168 -15.02 -10.33 -28.81
C VAL A 168 -15.20 -8.82 -29.00
N ILE A 169 -14.27 -8.02 -28.45
CA ILE A 169 -14.30 -6.55 -28.57
C ILE A 169 -14.18 -6.12 -30.03
N LYS A 170 -13.25 -6.72 -30.79
CA LYS A 170 -13.07 -6.42 -32.21
C LYS A 170 -14.34 -6.72 -33.03
N ASN A 171 -15.03 -7.82 -32.72
CA ASN A 171 -16.30 -8.16 -33.35
C ASN A 171 -17.40 -7.13 -33.01
N MET A 172 -17.43 -6.62 -31.78
CA MET A 172 -18.34 -5.53 -31.39
C MET A 172 -18.07 -4.25 -32.18
N VAL A 173 -16.80 -3.83 -32.29
CA VAL A 173 -16.40 -2.65 -33.06
C VAL A 173 -16.84 -2.78 -34.53
N ASN A 174 -16.59 -3.93 -35.15
CA ASN A 174 -16.96 -4.19 -36.54
C ASN A 174 -18.48 -4.15 -36.76
N SER A 175 -19.26 -4.69 -35.81
CA SER A 175 -20.74 -4.69 -35.89
C SER A 175 -21.36 -3.30 -35.80
N GLN A 176 -20.68 -2.33 -35.18
CA GLN A 176 -21.11 -0.93 -35.13
C GLN A 176 -20.76 -0.14 -36.41
N ASN A 177 -19.73 -0.57 -37.13
CA ASN A 177 -19.22 0.13 -38.32
C ASN A 177 -19.88 -0.33 -39.63
N THR A 178 -20.75 -1.35 -39.62
CA THR A 178 -21.54 -1.74 -40.79
C THR A 178 -22.63 -0.70 -41.08
N PRO A 179 -22.58 0.01 -42.23
CA PRO A 179 -23.64 0.93 -42.61
C PRO A 179 -24.94 0.15 -42.79
N SER A 180 -26.01 0.63 -42.15
CA SER A 180 -27.37 0.12 -42.22
C SER A 180 -27.99 0.36 -43.61
N SER A 181 -27.44 -0.27 -44.65
CA SER A 181 -27.90 -0.14 -46.04
C SER A 181 -28.10 -1.50 -46.72
N SER A 182 -28.58 -2.51 -46.00
CA SER A 182 -28.96 -3.81 -46.60
C SER A 182 -30.17 -4.47 -45.93
N ILE A 183 -31.19 -3.68 -45.58
CA ILE A 183 -32.54 -4.21 -45.35
C ILE A 183 -33.46 -3.56 -46.36
N GLN A 184 -33.71 -4.27 -47.47
CA GLN A 184 -34.80 -3.96 -48.38
C GLN A 184 -36.15 -4.31 -47.74
N ASP A 185 -36.99 -3.30 -47.66
CA ASP A 185 -38.47 -3.27 -47.75
C ASP A 185 -39.33 -4.25 -46.93
N SER A 186 -40.01 -3.69 -45.92
CA SER A 186 -41.49 -3.68 -45.87
C SER A 186 -42.01 -2.77 -44.72
N GLU A 187 -42.51 -1.61 -45.13
CA GLU A 187 -43.65 -0.83 -44.61
C GLU A 187 -43.82 -0.38 -43.13
N VAL A 188 -43.81 0.96 -43.01
CA VAL A 188 -44.69 1.85 -42.21
C VAL A 188 -44.37 2.11 -40.72
N HIS A 189 -43.72 3.26 -40.52
CA HIS A 189 -43.77 4.20 -39.38
C HIS A 189 -43.97 3.65 -37.95
N LYS A 190 -42.88 3.69 -37.17
CA LYS A 190 -42.86 4.37 -35.86
C LYS A 190 -41.44 4.81 -35.52
N VAL A 191 -41.22 6.13 -35.55
CA VAL A 191 -40.06 6.80 -34.95
C VAL A 191 -40.10 6.49 -33.45
N VAL A 192 -39.30 5.53 -33.00
CA VAL A 192 -39.02 5.27 -31.59
C VAL A 192 -37.51 5.14 -31.43
N ASN A 193 -36.91 6.22 -30.92
CA ASN A 193 -35.64 6.30 -30.18
C ASN A 193 -34.53 5.32 -30.57
N THR A 194 -33.58 5.81 -31.37
CA THR A 194 -32.21 5.28 -31.54
C THR A 194 -31.37 5.27 -30.25
N SER A 195 -31.91 5.65 -29.09
CA SER A 195 -31.19 5.66 -27.81
C SER A 195 -31.15 4.30 -27.09
N LYS A 196 -31.96 3.31 -27.50
CA LYS A 196 -31.99 1.99 -26.85
C LYS A 196 -30.83 1.07 -27.24
N GLN A 197 -30.28 1.22 -28.45
CA GLN A 197 -29.25 0.33 -29.00
C GLN A 197 -27.85 0.61 -28.40
N ASN A 198 -27.54 1.88 -28.08
CA ASN A 198 -26.29 2.26 -27.41
C ASN A 198 -26.26 1.87 -25.92
N CYS A 199 -27.43 1.83 -25.28
CA CYS A 199 -27.53 1.52 -23.85
C CYS A 199 -27.06 0.08 -23.56
N SER A 200 -27.38 -0.88 -24.41
CA SER A 200 -27.07 -2.28 -24.16
C SER A 200 -25.60 -2.66 -24.43
N VAL A 201 -24.96 -2.05 -25.43
CA VAL A 201 -23.51 -2.20 -25.65
C VAL A 201 -22.71 -1.54 -24.52
N SER A 202 -23.15 -0.38 -24.02
CA SER A 202 -22.46 0.30 -22.92
C SER A 202 -22.44 -0.50 -21.62
N VAL A 203 -23.49 -1.29 -21.37
CA VAL A 203 -23.60 -2.22 -20.24
C VAL A 203 -22.64 -3.39 -20.41
N LEU A 204 -22.62 -4.04 -21.58
CA LEU A 204 -21.66 -5.13 -21.85
C LEU A 204 -20.21 -4.69 -21.66
N MET A 205 -19.84 -3.53 -22.22
CA MET A 205 -18.50 -2.96 -22.07
C MET A 205 -18.16 -2.63 -20.62
N PHE A 206 -19.13 -2.16 -19.82
CA PHE A 206 -18.93 -1.94 -18.39
C PHE A 206 -18.47 -3.21 -17.66
N TYR A 207 -19.14 -4.35 -17.91
CA TYR A 207 -18.81 -5.63 -17.27
C TYR A 207 -17.46 -6.16 -17.76
N ILE A 208 -17.17 -6.06 -19.06
CA ILE A 208 -15.89 -6.48 -19.63
C ILE A 208 -14.74 -5.65 -19.06
N TYR A 209 -14.86 -4.32 -19.00
CA TYR A 209 -13.82 -3.47 -18.39
C TYR A 209 -13.65 -3.76 -16.91
N ARG A 210 -14.74 -3.99 -16.17
CA ARG A 210 -14.66 -4.34 -14.76
C ARG A 210 -13.98 -5.69 -14.53
N PHE A 211 -14.23 -6.67 -15.42
CA PHE A 211 -13.49 -7.92 -15.43
C PHE A 211 -12.01 -7.69 -15.70
N LEU A 212 -11.65 -6.91 -16.73
CA LEU A 212 -10.24 -6.64 -17.08
C LEU A 212 -9.50 -5.93 -15.95
N VAL A 213 -10.16 -5.01 -15.24
CA VAL A 213 -9.60 -4.39 -14.02
C VAL A 213 -9.37 -5.43 -12.93
N ALA A 214 -10.37 -6.27 -12.60
CA ALA A 214 -10.20 -7.32 -11.59
C ALA A 214 -9.13 -8.36 -11.99
N PHE A 215 -9.06 -8.70 -13.28
CA PHE A 215 -8.05 -9.58 -13.85
C PHE A 215 -6.64 -9.01 -13.68
N LEU A 216 -6.46 -7.70 -13.93
CA LEU A 216 -5.20 -6.99 -13.69
C LEU A 216 -4.86 -6.92 -12.20
N GLU A 217 -5.83 -6.66 -11.34
CA GLU A 217 -5.60 -6.64 -9.89
C GLU A 217 -5.11 -8.00 -9.35
N ILE A 218 -5.56 -9.12 -9.94
CA ILE A 218 -5.07 -10.46 -9.60
C ILE A 218 -3.69 -10.70 -10.24
N LEU A 219 -3.48 -10.26 -11.49
CA LEU A 219 -2.19 -10.37 -12.17
C LEU A 219 -1.06 -9.66 -11.40
N ASP A 220 -1.35 -8.54 -10.73
CA ASP A 220 -0.41 -7.83 -9.86
C ASP A 220 0.07 -8.70 -8.68
N ASP A 221 -0.73 -9.67 -8.22
CA ASP A 221 -0.34 -10.63 -7.17
C ASP A 221 0.52 -11.79 -7.73
N PHE A 222 0.51 -12.02 -9.05
CA PHE A 222 1.23 -13.09 -9.75
C PHE A 222 2.16 -12.50 -10.83
N SER A 223 3.18 -11.72 -10.43
CA SER A 223 4.29 -11.19 -11.27
C SER A 223 4.02 -11.23 -12.80
N ALA A 224 3.41 -10.17 -13.34
CA ALA A 224 2.84 -10.16 -14.69
C ALA A 224 3.80 -10.69 -15.79
N SER A 225 3.31 -11.63 -16.60
CA SER A 225 3.97 -12.05 -17.86
C SER A 225 3.92 -10.90 -18.87
N SER A 226 5.06 -10.58 -19.49
CA SER A 226 5.18 -9.54 -20.53
C SER A 226 4.25 -9.79 -21.72
N GLU A 227 3.93 -11.06 -22.00
CA GLU A 227 2.99 -11.45 -23.06
C GLU A 227 1.57 -10.95 -22.78
N ILE A 228 1.08 -11.11 -21.54
CA ILE A 228 -0.27 -10.68 -21.11
C ILE A 228 -0.40 -9.15 -21.22
N VAL A 229 0.61 -8.42 -20.74
CA VAL A 229 0.65 -6.96 -20.79
C VAL A 229 0.62 -6.46 -22.24
N SER A 230 1.39 -7.09 -23.14
CA SER A 230 1.42 -6.71 -24.56
C SER A 230 0.05 -6.87 -25.25
N LYS A 231 -0.68 -7.95 -24.95
CA LYS A 231 -2.02 -8.22 -25.47
C LYS A 231 -3.05 -7.25 -24.91
N LEU A 232 -2.94 -6.88 -23.64
CA LEU A 232 -3.78 -5.85 -23.03
C LEU A 232 -3.56 -4.48 -23.68
N LYS A 233 -2.33 -4.10 -24.04
CA LYS A 233 -2.05 -2.87 -24.81
C LYS A 233 -2.80 -2.87 -26.15
N GLN A 234 -2.75 -3.99 -26.89
CA GLN A 234 -3.45 -4.12 -28.17
C GLN A 234 -4.97 -4.03 -28.02
N LEU A 235 -5.51 -4.59 -26.93
CA LEU A 235 -6.92 -4.49 -26.61
C LEU A 235 -7.33 -3.04 -26.31
N VAL A 236 -6.55 -2.33 -25.49
CA VAL A 236 -6.78 -0.92 -25.15
C VAL A 236 -6.72 -0.02 -26.38
N SER A 237 -5.70 -0.17 -27.23
CA SER A 237 -5.59 0.64 -28.46
C SER A 237 -6.79 0.43 -29.39
N SER A 238 -7.20 -0.83 -29.56
CA SER A 238 -8.38 -1.18 -30.38
C SER A 238 -9.68 -0.55 -29.86
N VAL A 239 -9.81 -0.37 -28.54
CA VAL A 239 -10.96 0.31 -27.93
C VAL A 239 -10.89 1.82 -28.14
N CYS A 240 -9.71 2.43 -27.95
CA CYS A 240 -9.49 3.87 -28.14
C CYS A 240 -9.79 4.32 -29.57
N ASP A 241 -9.49 3.48 -30.56
CA ASP A 241 -9.76 3.77 -31.97
C ASP A 241 -11.23 3.55 -32.38
N SER A 242 -12.12 3.22 -31.42
CA SER A 242 -13.51 2.84 -31.68
C SER A 242 -14.52 3.72 -30.94
N ASN A 243 -15.78 3.70 -31.40
CA ASN A 243 -16.90 4.36 -30.71
C ASN A 243 -17.23 3.74 -29.33
N LEU A 244 -16.58 2.63 -28.96
CA LEU A 244 -16.73 2.01 -27.63
C LEU A 244 -16.02 2.80 -26.53
N PHE A 245 -15.11 3.72 -26.89
CA PHE A 245 -14.40 4.58 -25.94
C PHE A 245 -15.34 5.41 -25.04
N ASP A 246 -16.46 5.88 -25.58
CA ASP A 246 -17.44 6.68 -24.82
C ASP A 246 -18.33 5.83 -23.90
N CYS A 247 -18.28 4.50 -24.03
CA CYS A 247 -19.04 3.59 -23.16
C CYS A 247 -18.32 3.42 -21.82
N SER A 248 -18.91 3.86 -20.71
CA SER A 248 -18.37 3.64 -19.36
C SER A 248 -16.96 4.20 -19.13
N THR A 249 -16.74 5.46 -19.56
CA THR A 249 -15.46 6.20 -19.50
C THR A 249 -14.73 6.09 -18.15
N HIS A 250 -15.44 6.00 -17.02
CA HIS A 250 -14.84 5.81 -15.69
C HIS A 250 -14.17 4.44 -15.51
N THR A 251 -14.80 3.36 -15.96
CA THR A 251 -14.24 2.00 -15.82
C THR A 251 -13.11 1.78 -16.82
N PHE A 252 -13.23 2.36 -18.01
CA PHE A 252 -12.15 2.40 -18.99
C PHE A 252 -10.95 3.22 -18.49
N PHE A 253 -11.19 4.35 -17.84
CA PHE A 253 -10.13 5.13 -17.19
C PHE A 253 -9.36 4.33 -16.13
N ALA A 254 -10.06 3.54 -15.31
CA ALA A 254 -9.40 2.67 -14.34
C ALA A 254 -8.54 1.58 -15.02
N LEU A 255 -9.03 1.02 -16.13
CA LEU A 255 -8.30 0.07 -16.95
C LEU A 255 -7.02 0.69 -17.56
N LEU A 256 -7.13 1.88 -18.15
CA LEU A 256 -5.99 2.61 -18.73
C LEU A 256 -4.87 2.84 -17.73
N LEU A 257 -5.22 3.24 -16.51
CA LEU A 257 -4.26 3.49 -15.45
C LEU A 257 -3.51 2.21 -15.02
N HIS A 258 -4.22 1.08 -14.86
CA HIS A 258 -3.57 -0.19 -14.55
C HIS A 258 -2.65 -0.68 -15.68
N VAL A 259 -3.08 -0.54 -16.94
CA VAL A 259 -2.27 -0.96 -18.10
C VAL A 259 -1.04 -0.08 -18.26
N ASN A 260 -1.14 1.23 -18.00
CA ASN A 260 0.01 2.14 -18.02
C ASN A 260 1.04 1.78 -16.92
N TRP A 261 0.56 1.42 -15.73
CA TRP A 261 1.42 1.01 -14.61
C TRP A 261 2.21 -0.28 -14.92
N ASN A 262 1.53 -1.35 -15.31
CA ASN A 262 2.17 -2.67 -15.55
C ASN A 262 3.11 -2.68 -16.77
N CYS A 263 2.96 -1.70 -17.65
CA CYS A 263 3.83 -1.48 -18.80
C CYS A 263 5.22 -0.93 -18.41
N LEU A 264 5.31 -0.10 -17.37
CA LEU A 264 6.59 0.44 -16.89
C LEU A 264 7.51 -0.66 -16.37
N SER A 265 6.94 -1.72 -15.77
CA SER A 265 7.67 -2.85 -15.18
C SER A 265 8.12 -3.94 -16.17
N SER A 266 7.56 -4.02 -17.39
CA SER A 266 7.83 -5.15 -18.31
C SER A 266 8.97 -4.90 -19.30
N ASP A 267 9.19 -3.66 -19.72
CA ASP A 267 9.97 -3.38 -20.94
C ASP A 267 11.49 -3.23 -20.71
N ASN A 268 12.02 -3.49 -19.51
CA ASN A 268 13.47 -3.48 -19.24
C ASN A 268 13.91 -4.50 -18.17
N LYS A 269 13.42 -5.74 -18.29
CA LYS A 269 13.85 -6.84 -17.42
C LYS A 269 15.29 -7.27 -17.78
N TYR A 270 16.24 -6.86 -16.91
CA TYR A 270 17.54 -7.49 -16.61
C TYR A 270 18.87 -6.88 -17.10
N SER A 271 18.95 -5.92 -18.03
CA SER A 271 20.29 -5.51 -18.52
C SER A 271 20.82 -4.16 -18.05
N ASN A 272 20.02 -3.19 -17.62
CA ASN A 272 20.46 -1.80 -17.78
C ASN A 272 20.06 -0.79 -16.69
N PHE A 273 19.87 -1.18 -15.42
CA PHE A 273 19.68 -0.19 -14.33
C PHE A 273 20.92 0.69 -14.08
N VAL A 274 22.12 0.24 -14.50
CA VAL A 274 23.36 1.02 -14.50
C VAL A 274 23.69 1.56 -15.90
N HIS A 275 22.98 1.12 -16.96
CA HIS A 275 23.21 1.56 -18.33
C HIS A 275 21.89 1.92 -19.03
N GLY A 276 21.34 3.08 -18.69
CA GLY A 276 20.39 3.77 -19.57
C GLY A 276 18.92 3.41 -19.39
N LEU A 277 18.18 4.40 -18.90
CA LEU A 277 16.72 4.58 -19.08
C LEU A 277 16.37 4.83 -20.55
N SER A 278 16.80 3.95 -21.46
CA SER A 278 16.49 4.03 -22.90
C SER A 278 15.24 3.21 -23.24
N GLY A 279 14.16 3.42 -22.48
CA GLY A 279 12.81 3.03 -22.94
C GLY A 279 12.32 4.05 -23.97
N SER A 280 11.75 3.61 -25.09
CA SER A 280 11.26 4.51 -26.15
C SER A 280 10.20 5.49 -25.61
N PRO A 281 10.45 6.81 -25.57
CA PRO A 281 9.53 7.81 -25.01
C PRO A 281 8.22 8.00 -25.80
N SER A 282 8.10 7.39 -26.99
CA SER A 282 6.93 7.55 -27.86
C SER A 282 5.66 6.87 -27.34
N THR A 283 5.77 5.68 -26.73
CA THR A 283 4.61 4.90 -26.27
C THR A 283 4.01 5.42 -24.96
N LEU A 284 4.83 6.08 -24.14
CA LEU A 284 4.47 6.63 -22.83
C LEU A 284 3.69 7.95 -22.97
N LEU A 285 4.00 8.73 -24.00
CA LEU A 285 3.31 10.00 -24.30
C LEU A 285 1.89 9.77 -24.85
N GLU A 286 1.67 8.66 -25.56
CA GLU A 286 0.37 8.30 -26.14
C GLU A 286 -0.63 7.82 -25.06
N SER A 287 -0.19 7.07 -24.06
CA SER A 287 -1.04 6.60 -22.95
C SER A 287 -1.44 7.72 -21.99
N GLU A 288 -0.52 8.61 -21.61
CA GLU A 288 -0.81 9.79 -20.77
C GLU A 288 -1.82 10.73 -21.44
N ALA A 289 -1.70 10.93 -22.76
CA ALA A 289 -2.66 11.74 -23.54
C ALA A 289 -4.07 11.14 -23.52
N LEU A 290 -4.21 9.82 -23.68
CA LEU A 290 -5.50 9.13 -23.63
C LEU A 290 -6.17 9.20 -22.26
N ILE A 291 -5.40 9.05 -21.18
CA ILE A 291 -5.89 9.21 -19.80
C ILE A 291 -6.43 10.64 -19.59
N HIS A 292 -5.72 11.64 -20.13
CA HIS A 292 -6.15 13.04 -20.06
C HIS A 292 -7.42 13.33 -20.89
N VAL A 293 -7.59 12.68 -22.06
CA VAL A 293 -8.83 12.76 -22.85
C VAL A 293 -10.01 12.15 -22.09
N CYS A 294 -9.83 10.98 -21.47
CA CYS A 294 -10.85 10.36 -20.63
C CYS A 294 -11.28 11.28 -19.48
N ALA A 295 -10.30 11.87 -18.78
CA ALA A 295 -10.56 12.82 -17.70
C ALA A 295 -11.37 14.03 -18.19
N LYS A 296 -11.00 14.60 -19.34
CA LYS A 296 -11.72 15.71 -19.95
C LYS A 296 -13.17 15.34 -20.29
N ASN A 297 -13.39 14.18 -20.91
CA ASN A 297 -14.73 13.71 -21.29
C ASN A 297 -15.63 13.48 -20.07
N MET A 298 -15.09 12.95 -18.97
CA MET A 298 -15.84 12.81 -17.71
C MET A 298 -16.26 14.16 -17.12
N LEU A 299 -15.39 15.17 -17.20
CA LEU A 299 -15.66 16.51 -16.68
C LEU A 299 -16.64 17.30 -17.55
N THR A 300 -16.58 17.15 -18.87
CA THR A 300 -17.52 17.77 -19.82
C THR A 300 -18.89 17.11 -19.78
N GLY A 301 -18.95 15.79 -19.56
CA GLY A 301 -20.19 15.03 -19.38
C GLY A 301 -20.96 15.35 -18.09
N GLY A 302 -20.40 16.16 -17.19
CA GLY A 302 -21.07 16.67 -15.99
C GLY A 302 -21.12 15.70 -14.80
N ASP A 303 -20.53 14.50 -14.90
CA ASP A 303 -20.48 13.53 -13.81
C ASP A 303 -19.31 13.80 -12.86
N ASN A 304 -19.48 14.83 -12.03
CA ASN A 304 -18.45 15.29 -11.10
C ASN A 304 -18.04 14.22 -10.07
N TRP A 305 -18.93 13.29 -9.70
CA TRP A 305 -18.61 12.24 -8.72
C TRP A 305 -17.75 11.13 -9.32
N ARG A 306 -18.05 10.69 -10.55
CA ARG A 306 -17.16 9.77 -11.27
C ARG A 306 -15.82 10.42 -11.57
N ALA A 307 -15.81 11.69 -11.96
CA ALA A 307 -14.56 12.43 -12.13
C ALA A 307 -13.76 12.48 -10.82
N TYR A 308 -14.40 12.74 -9.67
CA TYR A 308 -13.72 12.71 -8.37
C TYR A 308 -13.10 11.35 -8.06
N LYS A 309 -13.83 10.25 -8.31
CA LYS A 309 -13.29 8.89 -8.14
C LYS A 309 -12.12 8.60 -9.07
N ALA A 310 -12.18 9.07 -10.32
CA ALA A 310 -11.08 8.97 -11.27
C ALA A 310 -9.84 9.73 -10.78
N GLY A 311 -10.00 10.96 -10.29
CA GLY A 311 -8.89 11.74 -9.70
C GLY A 311 -8.27 11.07 -8.48
N ARG A 312 -9.09 10.47 -7.59
CA ARG A 312 -8.60 9.66 -6.47
C ARG A 312 -7.77 8.48 -6.94
N TYR A 313 -8.25 7.79 -7.96
CA TYR A 313 -7.61 6.59 -8.49
C TYR A 313 -6.27 6.94 -9.17
N ALA A 314 -6.24 8.01 -9.97
CA ALA A 314 -5.00 8.56 -10.53
C ALA A 314 -3.97 8.92 -9.45
N ALA A 315 -4.39 9.55 -8.34
CA ALA A 315 -3.51 9.84 -7.22
C ALA A 315 -2.99 8.58 -6.48
N CYS A 316 -3.79 7.51 -6.42
CA CYS A 316 -3.34 6.23 -5.86
C CYS A 316 -2.26 5.57 -6.74
N GLU A 317 -2.36 5.73 -8.05
CA GLU A 317 -1.40 5.20 -9.03
C GLU A 317 -0.20 6.12 -9.30
N GLY A 318 -0.15 7.31 -8.69
CA GLY A 318 0.96 8.27 -8.87
C GLY A 318 0.87 9.12 -10.15
N GLU A 319 -0.30 9.15 -10.80
CA GLU A 319 -0.57 9.99 -11.97
C GLU A 319 -1.01 11.41 -11.57
N TRP A 320 -0.04 12.16 -11.04
CA TRP A 320 -0.24 13.48 -10.44
C TRP A 320 -0.77 14.55 -11.40
N ASP A 321 -0.38 14.50 -12.67
CA ASP A 321 -0.85 15.45 -13.69
C ASP A 321 -2.37 15.37 -13.90
N VAL A 322 -2.87 14.15 -14.05
CA VAL A 322 -4.28 13.87 -14.30
C VAL A 322 -5.10 14.12 -13.03
N ALA A 323 -4.59 13.69 -11.86
CA ALA A 323 -5.24 13.94 -10.58
C ALA A 323 -5.41 15.45 -10.33
N ASN A 324 -4.34 16.22 -10.54
CA ASN A 324 -4.36 17.68 -10.39
C ASN A 324 -5.35 18.34 -11.36
N PHE A 325 -5.35 17.95 -12.64
CA PHE A 325 -6.30 18.46 -13.64
C PHE A 325 -7.76 18.24 -13.22
N ILE A 326 -8.08 17.03 -12.74
CA ILE A 326 -9.43 16.69 -12.28
C ILE A 326 -9.81 17.50 -11.05
N PHE A 327 -8.97 17.54 -10.01
CA PHE A 327 -9.31 18.21 -8.76
C PHE A 327 -9.46 19.73 -8.95
N GLN A 328 -8.63 20.36 -9.79
CA GLN A 328 -8.76 21.78 -10.12
C GLN A 328 -10.10 22.10 -10.77
N HIS A 329 -10.56 21.24 -11.69
CA HIS A 329 -11.85 21.44 -12.33
C HIS A 329 -13.04 21.23 -11.37
N LEU A 330 -12.91 20.30 -10.41
CA LEU A 330 -13.93 20.04 -9.40
C LEU A 330 -13.98 21.12 -8.32
N GLU A 331 -12.84 21.70 -7.94
CA GLU A 331 -12.75 22.80 -6.98
C GLU A 331 -13.62 23.99 -7.40
N ALA A 332 -13.65 24.32 -8.70
CA ALA A 332 -14.46 25.41 -9.24
C ALA A 332 -15.98 25.15 -9.18
N LYS A 333 -16.42 23.91 -8.97
CA LYS A 333 -17.84 23.50 -9.01
C LYS A 333 -18.43 23.22 -7.63
N VAL A 334 -17.61 23.02 -6.60
CA VAL A 334 -18.06 22.55 -5.29
C VAL A 334 -18.65 23.69 -4.44
N GLN A 335 -19.76 23.42 -3.76
CA GLN A 335 -20.48 24.43 -2.97
C GLN A 335 -20.37 24.21 -1.45
N SER A 336 -20.17 22.97 -1.01
CA SER A 336 -20.01 22.66 0.42
C SER A 336 -18.67 23.20 0.94
N LYS A 337 -18.69 23.88 2.10
CA LYS A 337 -17.48 24.43 2.75
C LYS A 337 -16.42 23.35 2.99
N PHE A 338 -16.83 22.21 3.57
CA PHE A 338 -15.92 21.09 3.83
C PHE A 338 -15.32 20.55 2.53
N CYS A 339 -16.16 20.26 1.53
CA CYS A 339 -15.69 19.71 0.26
C CYS A 339 -14.82 20.71 -0.52
N CYS A 340 -15.08 22.02 -0.39
CA CYS A 340 -14.26 23.08 -0.95
C CYS A 340 -12.86 23.10 -0.32
N GLN A 341 -12.77 23.05 1.01
CA GLN A 341 -11.48 22.99 1.69
C GLN A 341 -10.73 21.70 1.39
N TRP A 342 -11.43 20.56 1.35
CA TRP A 342 -10.85 19.27 0.97
C TRP A 342 -10.32 19.27 -0.47
N LEU A 343 -11.07 19.79 -1.44
CA LEU A 343 -10.60 19.90 -2.83
C LEU A 343 -9.46 20.91 -2.98
N LYS A 344 -9.49 22.03 -2.27
CA LYS A 344 -8.36 22.99 -2.20
C LYS A 344 -7.08 22.34 -1.72
N PHE A 345 -7.19 21.57 -0.63
CA PHE A 345 -6.09 20.76 -0.14
C PHE A 345 -5.58 19.80 -1.22
N LEU A 346 -6.48 19.01 -1.82
CA LEU A 346 -6.11 18.04 -2.85
C LEU A 346 -5.42 18.70 -4.05
N VAL A 347 -5.91 19.85 -4.53
CA VAL A 347 -5.30 20.61 -5.62
C VAL A 347 -3.87 21.03 -5.27
N GLN A 348 -3.66 21.64 -4.10
CA GLN A 348 -2.33 22.08 -3.67
C GLN A 348 -1.37 20.90 -3.56
N PHE A 349 -1.83 19.81 -2.95
CA PHE A 349 -1.01 18.63 -2.77
C PHE A 349 -0.67 17.92 -4.08
N THR A 350 -1.64 17.74 -4.98
CA THR A 350 -1.35 17.15 -6.30
C THR A 350 -0.48 18.05 -7.15
N HIS A 351 -0.56 19.37 -6.97
CA HIS A 351 0.31 20.32 -7.66
C HIS A 351 1.77 20.22 -7.18
N SER A 352 2.01 20.07 -5.87
CA SER A 352 3.36 19.82 -5.36
C SER A 352 3.94 18.51 -5.89
N GLU A 353 3.18 17.41 -5.87
CA GLU A 353 3.68 16.12 -6.35
C GLU A 353 3.91 16.11 -7.88
N LYS A 354 3.04 16.79 -8.64
CA LYS A 354 3.26 17.05 -10.06
C LYS A 354 4.58 17.79 -10.31
N THR A 355 4.88 18.80 -9.49
CA THR A 355 6.12 19.58 -9.62
C THR A 355 7.36 18.71 -9.36
N VAL A 356 7.30 17.84 -8.35
CA VAL A 356 8.34 16.84 -8.07
C VAL A 356 8.50 15.85 -9.25
N LYS A 357 7.41 15.33 -9.83
CA LYS A 357 7.45 14.43 -11.01
C LYS A 357 8.12 15.10 -12.23
N VAL A 358 7.69 16.32 -12.58
CA VAL A 358 8.19 17.06 -13.76
C VAL A 358 9.67 17.43 -13.64
N LEU A 359 10.14 17.75 -12.44
CA LEU A 359 11.54 18.02 -12.15
C LEU A 359 12.45 16.88 -12.58
N LEU A 360 12.08 15.67 -12.18
CA LEU A 360 12.88 14.47 -12.39
C LEU A 360 12.92 14.08 -13.86
N GLN A 361 11.79 14.18 -14.57
CA GLN A 361 11.71 13.93 -16.01
C GLN A 361 12.67 14.84 -16.79
N LYS A 362 12.80 16.12 -16.40
CA LYS A 362 13.74 17.07 -17.04
C LYS A 362 15.20 16.76 -16.70
N ALA A 363 15.49 16.33 -15.47
CA ALA A 363 16.84 15.94 -15.07
C ALA A 363 17.33 14.70 -15.84
N SER A 364 16.46 13.71 -16.07
CA SER A 364 16.79 12.48 -16.80
C SER A 364 17.12 12.70 -18.29
N CYS A 365 16.55 13.73 -18.95
CA CYS A 365 16.88 14.05 -20.34
C CYS A 365 18.25 14.73 -20.52
N CYS A 366 18.89 15.18 -19.44
CA CYS A 366 20.13 15.94 -19.49
C CYS A 366 21.37 15.16 -19.04
N LEU A 367 21.23 13.87 -18.69
CA LEU A 367 22.31 13.10 -18.05
C LEU A 367 22.60 11.78 -18.80
N PRO A 368 23.53 11.78 -19.77
CA PRO A 368 24.35 10.60 -20.02
C PRO A 368 25.17 10.33 -18.74
N LEU A 369 25.17 9.07 -18.29
CA LEU A 369 25.85 8.59 -17.08
C LEU A 369 27.37 8.90 -17.02
N ASP A 370 27.95 9.38 -18.12
CA ASP A 370 29.37 9.71 -18.26
C ASP A 370 29.73 11.14 -17.80
N HIS A 371 28.75 11.98 -17.45
CA HIS A 371 29.02 13.34 -16.98
C HIS A 371 28.33 13.70 -15.66
N VAL A 372 29.18 14.19 -14.74
CA VAL A 372 28.83 14.81 -13.46
C VAL A 372 27.68 15.79 -13.66
N LEU A 373 26.63 15.69 -12.83
CA LEU A 373 25.56 16.67 -12.75
C LEU A 373 26.15 18.08 -12.72
N VAL A 374 25.78 18.91 -13.70
CA VAL A 374 26.22 20.31 -13.72
C VAL A 374 25.64 20.98 -12.48
N PRO A 375 26.44 21.67 -11.65
CA PRO A 375 25.99 22.25 -10.38
C PRO A 375 24.74 23.14 -10.49
N SER A 376 24.56 23.83 -11.63
CA SER A 376 23.40 24.67 -11.91
C SER A 376 22.07 23.90 -12.03
N ALA A 377 22.11 22.61 -12.41
CA ALA A 377 20.93 21.76 -12.47
C ALA A 377 20.49 21.28 -11.07
N VAL A 378 21.46 21.04 -10.17
CA VAL A 378 21.18 20.63 -8.78
C VAL A 378 20.55 21.77 -7.97
N ASP A 379 21.01 23.00 -8.16
CA ASP A 379 20.42 24.17 -7.49
C ASP A 379 18.96 24.44 -7.94
N ASP A 380 18.63 24.21 -9.21
CA ASP A 380 17.24 24.29 -9.71
C ASP A 380 16.35 23.17 -9.13
N ILE A 381 16.90 21.95 -8.96
CA ILE A 381 16.20 20.84 -8.28
C ILE A 381 15.93 21.20 -6.81
N ILE A 382 16.94 21.70 -6.09
CA ILE A 382 16.80 22.10 -4.68
C ILE A 382 15.75 23.21 -4.55
N GLY A 383 15.81 24.25 -5.38
CA GLY A 383 14.87 25.38 -5.32
C GLY A 383 13.42 24.92 -5.46
N LYS A 384 13.11 24.08 -6.45
CA LYS A 384 11.74 23.60 -6.66
C LYS A 384 11.29 22.52 -5.68
N LEU A 385 12.21 21.75 -5.09
CA LEU A 385 11.90 20.89 -3.94
C LEU A 385 11.50 21.72 -2.72
N VAL A 386 12.17 22.85 -2.48
CA VAL A 386 11.78 23.80 -1.43
C VAL A 386 10.41 24.41 -1.72
N ASP A 387 10.13 24.83 -2.96
CA ASP A 387 8.79 25.30 -3.35
C ASP A 387 7.72 24.22 -3.12
N SER A 388 8.04 22.96 -3.41
CA SER A 388 7.14 21.82 -3.18
C SER A 388 6.91 21.58 -1.68
N LEU A 389 7.93 21.73 -0.84
CA LEU A 389 7.82 21.66 0.63
C LEU A 389 6.93 22.77 1.19
N ASP A 390 7.04 23.99 0.68
CA ASP A 390 6.20 25.12 1.08
C ASP A 390 4.73 24.89 0.68
N ASN A 391 4.50 24.32 -0.49
CA ASN A 391 3.17 23.90 -0.94
C ASN A 391 2.57 22.80 -0.06
N VAL A 392 3.35 21.77 0.29
CA VAL A 392 2.92 20.70 1.22
C VAL A 392 2.59 21.30 2.60
N SER A 393 3.46 22.18 3.12
CA SER A 393 3.27 22.83 4.42
C SER A 393 2.03 23.72 4.46
N SER A 394 1.78 24.46 3.39
CA SER A 394 0.57 25.29 3.28
C SER A 394 -0.70 24.45 3.14
N SER A 395 -0.62 23.31 2.44
CA SER A 395 -1.74 22.37 2.33
C SER A 395 -2.09 21.70 3.68
N ASP A 396 -1.10 21.40 4.52
CA ASP A 396 -1.32 20.83 5.86
C ASP A 396 -2.10 21.79 6.78
N LYS A 397 -1.87 23.11 6.66
CA LYS A 397 -2.67 24.12 7.38
C LYS A 397 -4.16 24.05 7.01
N ILE A 398 -4.48 23.69 5.77
CA ILE A 398 -5.88 23.48 5.36
C ILE A 398 -6.45 22.23 6.06
N LEU A 399 -5.68 21.14 6.09
CA LEU A 399 -6.09 19.91 6.79
C LEU A 399 -6.28 20.13 8.29
N GLU A 400 -5.40 20.91 8.93
CA GLU A 400 -5.50 21.26 10.33
C GLU A 400 -6.81 21.96 10.65
N VAL A 401 -7.17 22.99 9.86
CA VAL A 401 -8.44 23.71 10.01
C VAL A 401 -9.65 22.77 9.84
N ILE A 402 -9.58 21.82 8.90
CA ILE A 402 -10.65 20.83 8.71
C ILE A 402 -10.70 19.89 9.92
N SER A 403 -9.56 19.36 10.36
CA SER A 403 -9.46 18.40 11.45
C SER A 403 -9.99 18.96 12.77
N LEU A 404 -9.70 20.23 13.07
CA LEU A 404 -10.25 20.94 14.23
C LEU A 404 -11.78 21.05 14.19
N GLN A 405 -12.38 21.16 13.00
CA GLN A 405 -13.83 21.28 12.83
C GLN A 405 -14.54 19.94 12.88
N THR A 406 -13.91 18.86 12.40
CA THR A 406 -14.58 17.56 12.20
C THR A 406 -14.10 16.46 13.14
N GLN A 407 -13.00 16.66 13.89
CA GLN A 407 -12.32 15.61 14.66
C GLN A 407 -12.01 14.36 13.83
N THR A 408 -11.73 14.56 12.54
CA THR A 408 -11.35 13.51 11.59
C THR A 408 -10.02 13.86 10.90
N LEU A 409 -9.54 13.00 10.01
CA LEU A 409 -8.36 13.20 9.16
C LEU A 409 -6.98 12.84 9.74
N CYS A 410 -6.90 12.02 10.79
CA CYS A 410 -5.61 11.70 11.41
C CYS A 410 -4.67 10.89 10.54
N PHE A 411 -5.22 9.98 9.74
CA PHE A 411 -4.40 9.29 8.75
C PHE A 411 -3.79 10.26 7.75
N GLN A 412 -4.60 11.17 7.22
CA GLN A 412 -4.20 12.12 6.18
C GLN A 412 -3.13 13.07 6.70
N ARG A 413 -3.33 13.69 7.88
CA ARG A 413 -2.33 14.57 8.50
C ARG A 413 -1.01 13.84 8.77
N TRP A 414 -1.06 12.66 9.37
CA TRP A 414 0.15 11.90 9.68
C TRP A 414 0.89 11.47 8.40
N PHE A 415 0.17 10.93 7.42
CA PHE A 415 0.75 10.52 6.14
C PHE A 415 1.39 11.71 5.40
N MET A 416 0.73 12.88 5.40
CA MET A 416 1.28 14.11 4.81
C MET A 416 2.55 14.58 5.51
N ALA A 417 2.57 14.54 6.84
CA ALA A 417 3.76 14.90 7.60
C ALA A 417 4.94 13.97 7.33
N LEU A 418 4.71 12.67 7.11
CA LEU A 418 5.77 11.75 6.69
C LEU A 418 6.28 12.08 5.29
N ARG A 419 5.40 12.40 4.35
CA ARG A 419 5.81 12.85 3.01
C ARG A 419 6.67 14.12 3.09
N PHE A 420 6.25 15.09 3.92
CA PHE A 420 7.04 16.30 4.18
C PHE A 420 8.43 15.98 4.75
N LYS A 421 8.51 15.12 5.77
CA LYS A 421 9.79 14.68 6.37
C LYS A 421 10.71 14.04 5.33
N VAL A 422 10.19 13.21 4.43
CA VAL A 422 10.96 12.59 3.33
C VAL A 422 11.51 13.64 2.36
N LEU A 423 10.65 14.56 1.90
CA LEU A 423 11.08 15.62 0.98
C LEU A 423 12.14 16.53 1.61
N LEU A 424 12.03 16.81 2.91
CA LEU A 424 13.02 17.59 3.65
C LEU A 424 14.37 16.86 3.72
N VAL A 425 14.36 15.56 3.98
CA VAL A 425 15.57 14.72 3.94
C VAL A 425 16.22 14.77 2.56
N PHE A 426 15.43 14.79 1.47
CA PHE A 426 16.01 14.88 0.13
C PHE A 426 16.67 16.21 -0.15
N VAL A 427 16.03 17.32 0.22
CA VAL A 427 16.66 18.65 0.13
C VAL A 427 18.01 18.65 0.86
N ASP A 428 18.06 18.05 2.04
CA ASP A 428 19.28 17.90 2.83
C ASP A 428 20.36 17.05 2.13
N ILE A 429 19.97 15.91 1.54
CA ILE A 429 20.86 15.04 0.76
C ILE A 429 21.41 15.78 -0.47
N PHE A 430 20.56 16.44 -1.27
CA PHE A 430 21.00 17.16 -2.48
C PHE A 430 21.92 18.33 -2.13
N LYS A 431 21.64 19.09 -1.07
CA LYS A 431 22.54 20.16 -0.57
C LYS A 431 23.91 19.61 -0.21
N LEU A 432 23.94 18.48 0.51
CA LEU A 432 25.18 17.82 0.91
C LEU A 432 25.98 17.32 -0.30
N LEU A 433 25.31 16.67 -1.24
CA LEU A 433 25.92 16.11 -2.45
C LEU A 433 26.47 17.22 -3.36
N ASN A 434 25.74 18.33 -3.51
CA ASN A 434 26.22 19.50 -4.27
C ASN A 434 27.53 20.05 -3.65
N GLY A 435 27.56 20.24 -2.33
CA GLY A 435 28.76 20.72 -1.62
C GLY A 435 29.98 19.79 -1.70
N CYS A 436 29.76 18.49 -1.87
CA CYS A 436 30.82 17.49 -2.05
C CYS A 436 31.35 17.42 -3.48
N LEU A 437 30.47 17.46 -4.49
CA LEU A 437 30.82 17.28 -5.90
C LEU A 437 31.45 18.53 -6.54
N VAL A 438 31.04 19.75 -6.11
CA VAL A 438 31.53 21.04 -6.64
C VAL A 438 32.97 21.35 -6.22
N SER A 439 33.44 20.78 -5.11
CA SER A 439 34.66 21.17 -4.38
C SER A 439 35.99 21.10 -5.16
N LYS A 440 36.02 20.55 -6.39
CA LYS A 440 37.27 20.38 -7.17
C LYS A 440 37.30 21.15 -8.50
N ALA A 441 36.16 21.61 -9.01
CA ALA A 441 36.12 22.31 -10.31
C ALA A 441 36.83 23.67 -10.29
N GLY A 442 37.00 24.29 -9.11
CA GLY A 442 37.75 25.55 -8.95
C GLY A 442 39.26 25.40 -8.71
N LEU A 443 39.79 24.18 -8.54
CA LEU A 443 41.20 23.98 -8.14
C LEU A 443 42.13 23.65 -9.32
N GLU A 444 41.60 23.26 -10.48
CA GLU A 444 42.41 22.93 -11.66
C GLU A 444 42.72 24.15 -12.55
N SER A 445 41.99 25.26 -12.43
CA SER A 445 42.24 26.45 -13.26
C SER A 445 43.31 27.40 -12.71
N ASN A 446 43.65 27.34 -11.42
CA ASN A 446 44.52 28.34 -10.76
C ASN A 446 45.82 27.75 -10.18
N ARG A 447 46.42 26.75 -10.83
CA ARG A 447 47.79 26.31 -10.48
C ARG A 447 48.91 27.21 -11.02
N HIS A 448 48.58 28.33 -11.64
CA HIS A 448 49.56 29.35 -11.99
C HIS A 448 49.20 30.70 -11.38
N ILE A 449 50.07 31.09 -10.45
CA ILE A 449 50.35 32.42 -9.89
C ILE A 449 50.09 32.43 -8.38
N GLY A 450 51.20 32.50 -7.65
CA GLY A 450 51.21 32.64 -6.20
C GLY A 450 50.43 33.86 -5.75
N GLY A 451 49.46 33.63 -4.88
CA GLY A 451 48.66 34.64 -4.23
C GLY A 451 47.80 33.94 -3.20
N SER A 452 48.12 34.16 -1.92
CA SER A 452 47.34 33.71 -0.79
C SER A 452 45.93 34.27 -0.87
N ASP A 453 44.95 33.43 -1.21
CA ASP A 453 43.55 33.77 -0.96
C ASP A 453 42.90 32.65 -0.14
N VAL A 454 42.68 32.98 1.12
CA VAL A 454 42.12 32.15 2.18
C VAL A 454 40.62 32.41 2.21
N THR A 455 39.84 31.60 1.50
CA THR A 455 38.37 31.49 1.66
C THR A 455 37.93 30.14 1.10
N ASP A 456 38.26 28.98 1.68
CA ASP A 456 37.45 28.29 2.70
C ASP A 456 38.21 27.02 3.16
N GLY A 457 39.42 27.23 3.69
CA GLY A 457 40.47 26.21 3.86
C GLY A 457 40.26 25.23 5.02
N LYS A 458 39.23 24.37 4.96
CA LYS A 458 39.18 23.16 5.80
C LYS A 458 39.99 22.03 5.12
N PRO A 459 40.83 21.27 5.85
CA PRO A 459 41.51 20.11 5.29
C PRO A 459 40.47 19.08 4.80
N ILE A 460 40.75 18.40 3.68
CA ILE A 460 39.85 17.42 3.01
C ILE A 460 39.27 16.43 4.03
N PHE A 461 40.10 16.00 4.97
CA PHE A 461 39.74 15.11 6.07
C PHE A 461 38.63 15.65 6.99
N GLN A 462 38.68 16.95 7.34
CA GLN A 462 37.65 17.57 8.16
C GLN A 462 36.34 17.72 7.39
N LYS A 463 36.40 18.07 6.11
CA LYS A 463 35.20 18.13 5.24
C LYS A 463 34.56 16.75 5.08
N MET A 464 35.37 15.70 4.93
CA MET A 464 34.90 14.31 4.91
C MET A 464 34.25 13.92 6.24
N LYS A 465 34.87 14.24 7.38
CA LYS A 465 34.32 13.99 8.73
C LYS A 465 32.98 14.71 8.96
N ASP A 466 32.89 15.99 8.59
CA ASP A 466 31.66 16.79 8.70
C ASP A 466 30.53 16.18 7.85
N THR A 467 30.86 15.74 6.62
CA THR A 467 29.92 15.08 5.70
C THR A 467 29.44 13.73 6.23
N MET A 468 30.35 12.90 6.75
CA MET A 468 30.02 11.60 7.34
C MET A 468 29.08 11.75 8.54
N SER A 469 29.37 12.69 9.43
CA SER A 469 28.50 13.01 10.58
C SER A 469 27.09 13.41 10.13
N TYR A 470 26.99 14.21 9.07
CA TYR A 470 25.71 14.61 8.50
C TYR A 470 24.94 13.42 7.90
N LEU A 471 25.61 12.53 7.15
CA LEU A 471 25.01 11.32 6.58
C LEU A 471 24.51 10.36 7.66
N VAL A 472 25.23 10.26 8.78
CA VAL A 472 24.76 9.52 9.96
C VAL A 472 23.46 10.14 10.48
N GLY A 473 23.34 11.47 10.55
CA GLY A 473 22.09 12.14 10.93
C GLY A 473 20.94 11.87 9.95
N VAL A 474 21.21 11.97 8.65
CA VAL A 474 20.23 11.70 7.57
C VAL A 474 19.72 10.27 7.61
N SER A 475 20.63 9.30 7.72
CA SER A 475 20.28 7.88 7.85
C SER A 475 19.39 7.62 9.08
N ALA A 476 19.58 8.36 10.18
CA ALA A 476 18.77 8.24 11.40
C ALA A 476 17.33 8.63 11.14
N ARG A 477 17.18 9.78 10.48
CA ARG A 477 15.88 10.34 10.14
C ARG A 477 15.13 9.42 9.18
N LEU A 478 15.81 8.86 8.18
CA LEU A 478 15.21 7.88 7.26
C LEU A 478 14.76 6.60 7.98
N ALA A 479 15.60 6.06 8.88
CA ALA A 479 15.23 4.89 9.69
C ALA A 479 14.03 5.21 10.61
N SER A 480 14.01 6.37 11.25
CA SER A 480 12.87 6.83 12.07
C SER A 480 11.60 7.00 11.24
N ILE A 481 11.69 7.54 10.02
CA ILE A 481 10.54 7.66 9.11
C ILE A 481 10.00 6.27 8.73
N ALA A 482 10.87 5.29 8.48
CA ALA A 482 10.45 3.91 8.21
C ALA A 482 9.66 3.32 9.39
N GLU A 483 10.13 3.52 10.61
CA GLU A 483 9.42 3.11 11.83
C GLU A 483 8.08 3.85 12.02
N GLU A 484 8.01 5.13 11.67
CA GLU A 484 6.75 5.89 11.71
C GLU A 484 5.72 5.35 10.70
N TYR A 485 6.14 4.93 9.50
CA TYR A 485 5.24 4.27 8.56
C TYR A 485 4.71 2.93 9.09
N ASP A 486 5.55 2.12 9.74
CA ASP A 486 5.10 0.90 10.41
C ASP A 486 4.11 1.19 11.55
N LEU A 487 4.34 2.30 12.26
CA LEU A 487 3.45 2.76 13.32
C LEU A 487 2.08 3.18 12.75
N ILE A 488 2.04 3.88 11.61
CA ILE A 488 0.77 4.11 10.89
C ILE A 488 0.11 2.78 10.53
N SER A 489 0.84 1.88 9.86
CA SER A 489 0.31 0.58 9.42
C SER A 489 -0.33 -0.23 10.55
N SER A 490 0.27 -0.19 11.74
CA SER A 490 -0.22 -0.89 12.94
C SER A 490 -1.24 -0.09 13.76
N SER A 491 -1.41 1.22 13.52
CA SER A 491 -2.37 2.07 14.25
C SER A 491 -3.75 2.13 13.59
N PHE A 492 -3.82 1.92 12.27
CA PHE A 492 -5.07 1.97 11.50
C PHE A 492 -5.52 0.56 11.15
N VAL A 493 -6.21 -0.10 12.09
CA VAL A 493 -6.64 -1.51 12.01
C VAL A 493 -7.58 -1.79 10.81
N ASP A 494 -8.23 -0.76 10.28
CA ASP A 494 -9.13 -0.85 9.13
C ASP A 494 -8.48 -0.48 7.78
N LEU A 495 -7.15 -0.43 7.72
CA LEU A 495 -6.37 -0.37 6.49
C LEU A 495 -6.65 -1.60 5.62
N ASP A 496 -6.99 -1.37 4.35
CA ASP A 496 -7.07 -2.44 3.36
C ASP A 496 -5.66 -2.91 2.94
N SER A 497 -5.57 -4.15 2.44
CA SER A 497 -4.29 -4.77 2.05
C SER A 497 -3.51 -3.94 1.02
N LYS A 498 -4.18 -3.32 0.04
CA LYS A 498 -3.51 -2.49 -0.97
C LYS A 498 -2.92 -1.23 -0.34
N SER A 499 -3.68 -0.55 0.52
CA SER A 499 -3.19 0.61 1.29
C SER A 499 -2.04 0.26 2.22
N LEU A 500 -2.08 -0.93 2.83
CA LEU A 500 -1.02 -1.46 3.68
C LEU A 500 0.26 -1.74 2.86
N ASN A 501 0.13 -2.30 1.66
CA ASN A 501 1.26 -2.55 0.76
C ASN A 501 1.95 -1.24 0.34
N VAL A 502 1.19 -0.20 -0.02
CA VAL A 502 1.76 1.12 -0.35
C VAL A 502 2.52 1.71 0.84
N THR A 503 1.92 1.66 2.04
CA THR A 503 2.55 2.20 3.27
C THR A 503 3.82 1.43 3.63
N SER A 504 3.80 0.10 3.47
CA SER A 504 4.94 -0.77 3.74
C SER A 504 6.06 -0.60 2.70
N ALA A 505 5.71 -0.33 1.43
CA ALA A 505 6.69 -0.03 0.37
C ALA A 505 7.43 1.28 0.64
N LEU A 506 6.74 2.29 1.19
CA LEU A 506 7.36 3.54 1.64
C LEU A 506 8.26 3.32 2.86
N ALA A 507 7.83 2.50 3.82
CA ALA A 507 8.66 2.12 4.97
C ALA A 507 9.94 1.39 4.53
N PHE A 508 9.80 0.39 3.66
CA PHE A 508 10.91 -0.36 3.07
C PHE A 508 11.88 0.56 2.33
N SER A 509 11.35 1.44 1.47
CA SER A 509 12.14 2.44 0.75
C SER A 509 12.96 3.33 1.67
N CYS A 510 12.35 3.82 2.76
CA CYS A 510 13.06 4.64 3.73
C CYS A 510 14.16 3.84 4.47
N SER A 511 13.90 2.58 4.81
CA SER A 511 14.91 1.68 5.41
C SER A 511 16.07 1.39 4.44
N MET A 512 15.77 1.14 3.17
CA MET A 512 16.77 0.99 2.10
C MET A 512 17.64 2.25 1.98
N LEU A 513 17.03 3.43 1.86
CA LEU A 513 17.77 4.69 1.76
C LEU A 513 18.57 4.99 3.03
N ALA A 514 18.07 4.65 4.22
CA ALA A 514 18.80 4.75 5.47
C ALA A 514 20.07 3.89 5.43
N PHE A 515 19.95 2.64 4.97
CA PHE A 515 21.09 1.74 4.77
C PHE A 515 22.07 2.28 3.74
N CYS A 516 21.62 2.67 2.54
CA CYS A 516 22.50 3.20 1.48
C CYS A 516 23.24 4.46 1.94
N THR A 517 22.57 5.35 2.65
CA THR A 517 23.17 6.57 3.22
C THR A 517 24.24 6.22 4.24
N ASP A 518 23.96 5.28 5.16
CA ASP A 518 24.93 4.86 6.18
C ASP A 518 26.10 4.06 5.59
N PHE A 519 25.85 3.31 4.51
CA PHE A 519 26.85 2.53 3.80
C PHE A 519 27.96 3.39 3.18
N THR A 520 27.66 4.62 2.80
CA THR A 520 28.72 5.54 2.35
C THR A 520 29.81 5.75 3.41
N ASN A 521 29.47 5.60 4.71
CA ASN A 521 30.38 5.72 5.85
C ASN A 521 31.12 4.41 6.20
N LEU A 522 30.82 3.29 5.54
CA LEU A 522 31.46 1.97 5.72
C LEU A 522 32.87 1.94 5.08
N THR A 523 33.76 2.82 5.51
CA THR A 523 35.17 2.83 5.12
C THR A 523 36.03 2.17 6.22
N PRO A 524 37.04 1.34 5.87
CA PRO A 524 38.14 1.03 6.77
C PRO A 524 38.97 2.32 6.97
N SER A 525 38.52 3.16 7.89
CA SER A 525 39.13 4.45 8.16
C SER A 525 40.33 4.34 9.13
N PRO A 526 41.38 5.19 8.96
CA PRO A 526 42.53 5.23 9.86
C PRO A 526 42.14 5.57 11.31
N PRO A 527 43.02 5.32 12.31
CA PRO A 527 42.70 5.42 13.74
C PRO A 527 42.10 6.78 14.20
N ALA A 528 42.27 7.86 13.43
CA ALA A 528 41.69 9.18 13.68
C ALA A 528 40.15 9.25 13.59
N PHE A 529 39.48 8.20 13.09
CA PHE A 529 38.01 8.07 13.07
C PHE A 529 37.45 7.09 14.12
N GLY A 530 38.29 6.63 15.06
CA GLY A 530 37.93 5.61 16.06
C GLY A 530 36.76 6.00 16.97
N GLU A 531 36.61 7.30 17.30
CA GLU A 531 35.53 7.79 18.18
C GLU A 531 34.14 7.74 17.51
N LEU A 532 34.06 7.94 16.18
CA LEU A 532 32.78 7.79 15.46
C LEU A 532 32.28 6.34 15.47
N LYS A 533 33.20 5.36 15.41
CA LYS A 533 32.87 3.92 15.23
C LYS A 533 32.12 3.29 16.39
N ASN A 534 32.33 3.72 17.63
CA ASN A 534 31.78 3.04 18.81
C ASN A 534 30.29 3.35 19.05
N GLU A 535 29.85 4.60 18.83
CA GLU A 535 28.43 4.96 18.89
C GLU A 535 27.70 4.68 17.56
N SER A 536 28.39 4.80 16.41
CA SER A 536 27.79 4.53 15.10
C SER A 536 27.60 3.04 14.82
N GLY A 537 28.45 2.16 15.37
CA GLY A 537 28.45 0.73 15.06
C GLY A 537 27.19 0.00 15.53
N TYR A 538 26.68 0.31 16.73
CA TYR A 538 25.40 -0.25 17.21
C TYR A 538 24.25 0.19 16.31
N ARG A 539 24.21 1.47 15.97
CA ARG A 539 23.16 2.06 15.14
C ARG A 539 23.16 1.51 13.71
N GLN A 540 24.34 1.35 13.12
CA GLN A 540 24.55 0.67 11.83
C GLN A 540 24.00 -0.76 11.86
N CYS A 541 24.28 -1.50 12.94
CA CYS A 541 23.76 -2.87 13.08
C CYS A 541 22.23 -2.90 13.16
N VAL A 542 21.60 -1.92 13.83
CA VAL A 542 20.14 -1.80 13.90
C VAL A 542 19.55 -1.56 12.50
N ILE A 543 20.14 -0.64 11.72
CA ILE A 543 19.67 -0.31 10.37
C ILE A 543 19.82 -1.50 9.41
N ILE A 544 20.99 -2.15 9.41
CA ILE A 544 21.24 -3.33 8.57
C ILE A 544 20.28 -4.46 8.93
N LYS A 545 20.06 -4.72 10.23
CA LYS A 545 19.15 -5.77 10.68
C LYS A 545 17.70 -5.45 10.29
N ASP A 546 17.23 -4.22 10.53
CA ASP A 546 15.87 -3.80 10.14
C ASP A 546 15.64 -4.02 8.64
N PHE A 547 16.57 -3.52 7.81
CA PHE A 547 16.47 -3.66 6.38
C PHE A 547 16.49 -5.12 5.90
N ALA A 548 17.41 -5.94 6.45
CA ALA A 548 17.48 -7.37 6.12
C ALA A 548 16.22 -8.14 6.52
N VAL A 549 15.61 -7.82 7.67
CA VAL A 549 14.34 -8.45 8.10
C VAL A 549 13.20 -8.11 7.14
N ARG A 550 13.14 -6.88 6.64
CA ARG A 550 12.13 -6.49 5.65
C ARG A 550 12.34 -7.15 4.29
N LEU A 551 13.59 -7.37 3.89
CA LEU A 551 13.97 -8.02 2.63
C LEU A 551 13.83 -9.56 2.66
N TRP A 552 13.88 -10.17 3.85
CA TRP A 552 13.99 -11.63 4.04
C TRP A 552 12.96 -12.45 3.26
N HIS A 553 11.72 -11.97 3.20
CA HIS A 553 10.63 -12.68 2.53
C HIS A 553 10.60 -12.50 1.00
N MET A 554 11.41 -11.58 0.47
CA MET A 554 11.45 -11.26 -0.97
C MET A 554 12.73 -11.79 -1.63
N ASP A 555 13.87 -11.58 -0.98
CA ASP A 555 15.17 -12.06 -1.46
C ASP A 555 16.01 -12.54 -0.28
N SER A 556 15.99 -13.86 -0.04
CA SER A 556 16.75 -14.48 1.04
C SER A 556 18.26 -14.45 0.80
N GLU A 557 18.71 -14.42 -0.46
CA GLU A 557 20.13 -14.43 -0.80
C GLU A 557 20.76 -13.09 -0.43
N ILE A 558 20.18 -11.99 -0.89
CA ILE A 558 20.65 -10.64 -0.59
C ILE A 558 20.48 -10.31 0.89
N SER A 559 19.43 -10.83 1.53
CA SER A 559 19.27 -10.70 2.98
C SER A 559 20.42 -11.37 3.74
N MET A 560 20.89 -12.54 3.27
CA MET A 560 22.06 -13.20 3.85
C MET A 560 23.35 -12.42 3.60
N ASP A 561 23.51 -11.80 2.43
CA ASP A 561 24.62 -10.91 2.13
C ASP A 561 24.64 -9.69 3.06
N LEU A 562 23.49 -9.05 3.29
CA LEU A 562 23.35 -7.94 4.25
C LEU A 562 23.69 -8.39 5.68
N LEU A 563 23.16 -9.54 6.12
CA LEU A 563 23.46 -10.08 7.44
C LEU A 563 24.93 -10.49 7.60
N SER A 564 25.62 -10.83 6.50
CA SER A 564 27.06 -11.08 6.53
C SER A 564 27.87 -9.84 6.93
N LEU A 565 27.37 -8.63 6.63
CA LEU A 565 28.00 -7.36 7.03
C LEU A 565 28.01 -7.19 8.56
N LEU A 566 27.02 -7.74 9.28
CA LEU A 566 26.96 -7.66 10.75
C LEU A 566 28.10 -8.41 11.42
N LYS A 567 28.65 -9.46 10.80
CA LYS A 567 29.74 -10.28 11.36
C LYS A 567 31.04 -9.48 11.50
N GLU A 568 31.22 -8.40 10.73
CA GLU A 568 32.42 -7.55 10.80
C GLU A 568 32.45 -6.66 12.05
N TYR A 569 31.28 -6.34 12.62
CA TYR A 569 31.16 -5.39 13.71
C TYR A 569 31.41 -5.99 15.11
N LYS A 570 31.72 -7.29 15.22
CA LYS A 570 31.91 -8.01 16.49
C LYS A 570 30.83 -7.72 17.55
N VAL A 571 29.61 -7.41 17.12
CA VAL A 571 28.48 -7.20 18.04
C VAL A 571 28.05 -8.56 18.56
N HIS A 572 27.91 -8.69 19.89
CA HIS A 572 27.43 -9.93 20.51
C HIS A 572 26.09 -10.33 19.91
N GLU A 573 26.00 -11.52 19.31
CA GLU A 573 24.77 -12.08 18.68
C GLU A 573 23.53 -11.95 19.59
N ARG A 574 23.71 -12.00 20.91
CA ARG A 574 22.64 -11.82 21.91
C ARG A 574 21.91 -10.46 21.84
N SER A 575 22.57 -9.36 21.49
CA SER A 575 21.90 -8.05 21.35
C SER A 575 21.10 -7.94 20.06
N LEU A 576 21.47 -8.70 19.03
CA LEU A 576 20.74 -8.75 17.75
C LEU A 576 19.47 -9.59 17.86
N HIS A 577 19.43 -10.68 18.64
CA HIS A 577 18.21 -11.47 18.87
C HIS A 577 17.12 -10.71 19.65
N LEU A 578 17.49 -9.63 20.34
CA LEU A 578 16.59 -8.82 21.18
C LEU A 578 15.92 -7.66 20.45
N LEU A 579 16.41 -7.28 19.26
CA LEU A 579 15.72 -6.30 18.43
C LEU A 579 14.39 -6.92 18.00
N PRO A 580 13.25 -6.29 18.33
CA PRO A 580 11.96 -6.76 17.89
C PRO A 580 12.09 -6.95 16.39
N GLY A 581 11.94 -8.19 15.91
CA GLY A 581 11.48 -8.37 14.54
C GLY A 581 10.22 -7.52 14.52
N PHE A 582 10.24 -6.41 13.79
CA PHE A 582 9.01 -5.71 13.51
C PHE A 582 8.12 -6.83 13.00
N GLY A 583 7.06 -7.15 13.75
CA GLY A 583 5.92 -7.88 13.23
C GLY A 583 5.35 -7.02 12.12
N THR A 584 6.13 -6.88 11.05
CA THR A 584 5.75 -6.28 9.81
C THR A 584 4.60 -7.15 9.35
N PRO A 585 3.52 -6.53 8.88
CA PRO A 585 2.57 -7.30 8.10
C PRO A 585 3.39 -8.05 7.05
N LYS A 586 3.13 -9.36 6.86
CA LYS A 586 3.74 -10.12 5.79
C LYS A 586 3.41 -9.39 4.49
N VAL A 587 4.36 -8.59 3.99
CA VAL A 587 4.18 -7.89 2.73
C VAL A 587 4.53 -8.92 1.67
N ASN A 588 3.50 -9.39 0.97
CA ASN A 588 3.69 -10.44 -0.02
C ASN A 588 4.21 -9.87 -1.35
N HIS A 589 4.18 -8.55 -1.57
CA HIS A 589 4.54 -7.95 -2.86
C HIS A 589 4.89 -6.44 -2.75
N PHE A 590 6.07 -6.01 -3.23
CA PHE A 590 6.38 -4.61 -3.58
C PHE A 590 6.37 -4.45 -5.10
N SER A 591 6.38 -3.22 -5.62
CA SER A 591 6.57 -3.04 -7.06
C SER A 591 7.94 -3.58 -7.49
N ASP A 592 7.99 -4.24 -8.64
CA ASP A 592 9.22 -4.75 -9.26
C ASP A 592 10.31 -3.67 -9.33
N ASP A 593 9.93 -2.41 -9.54
CA ASP A 593 10.87 -1.27 -9.61
C ASP A 593 11.59 -1.02 -8.27
N ILE A 594 10.88 -1.09 -7.14
CA ILE A 594 11.48 -0.86 -5.81
C ILE A 594 12.42 -2.01 -5.46
N LEU A 595 12.00 -3.25 -5.75
CA LEU A 595 12.83 -4.43 -5.50
C LEU A 595 14.08 -4.40 -6.40
N THR A 596 13.92 -4.09 -7.68
CA THR A 596 15.06 -4.02 -8.62
C THR A 596 16.04 -2.94 -8.22
N LEU A 597 15.55 -1.74 -7.86
CA LEU A 597 16.39 -0.66 -7.33
C LEU A 597 17.13 -1.09 -6.06
N CYS A 598 16.45 -1.79 -5.14
CA CYS A 598 17.06 -2.32 -3.93
C CYS A 598 18.22 -3.29 -4.26
N ILE A 599 17.95 -4.28 -5.12
CA ILE A 599 18.93 -5.29 -5.52
C ILE A 599 20.14 -4.64 -6.21
N SER A 600 19.90 -3.73 -7.16
CA SER A 600 20.98 -3.03 -7.87
C SER A 600 21.78 -2.13 -6.93
N SER A 601 21.12 -1.45 -6.00
CA SER A 601 21.77 -0.57 -5.01
C SER A 601 22.70 -1.37 -4.09
N ILE A 602 22.23 -2.49 -3.55
CA ILE A 602 23.03 -3.33 -2.66
C ILE A 602 24.22 -3.92 -3.41
N ARG A 603 24.02 -4.45 -4.63
CA ARG A 603 25.13 -4.97 -5.46
C ARG A 603 26.15 -3.90 -5.81
N GLY A 604 25.70 -2.69 -6.17
CA GLY A 604 26.58 -1.56 -6.43
C GLY A 604 27.42 -1.18 -5.21
N LEU A 605 26.78 -1.09 -4.04
CA LEU A 605 27.43 -0.73 -2.78
C LEU A 605 28.41 -1.83 -2.31
N ILE A 606 28.04 -3.11 -2.40
CA ILE A 606 28.93 -4.24 -2.10
C ILE A 606 30.11 -4.27 -3.09
N GLY A 607 29.88 -3.97 -4.37
CA GLY A 607 30.94 -3.85 -5.37
C GLY A 607 31.97 -2.75 -5.04
N CYS A 608 31.54 -1.68 -4.34
CA CYS A 608 32.43 -0.62 -3.84
C CYS A 608 33.24 -1.01 -2.59
N ARG A 609 33.13 -2.26 -2.08
CA ARG A 609 33.82 -2.79 -0.89
C ARG A 609 35.24 -3.27 -1.17
N ASN A 610 35.95 -2.68 -2.14
CA ASN A 610 37.35 -3.04 -2.36
C ASN A 610 38.15 -2.89 -1.06
N PRO A 611 38.96 -3.89 -0.66
CA PRO A 611 39.82 -3.77 0.50
C PRO A 611 40.79 -2.62 0.21
N CYS A 612 40.63 -1.49 0.90
CA CYS A 612 41.64 -0.45 0.95
C CYS A 612 42.86 -1.04 1.65
N VAL A 613 43.66 -1.80 0.92
CA VAL A 613 44.99 -2.23 1.31
C VAL A 613 45.84 -0.97 1.37
N SER A 614 46.13 -0.51 2.59
CA SER A 614 47.21 0.43 2.93
C SER A 614 47.37 1.63 1.98
N VAL A 615 46.29 2.34 1.64
CA VAL A 615 46.42 3.54 0.80
C VAL A 615 46.72 4.73 1.70
N GLU A 616 48.00 5.09 1.79
CA GLU A 616 48.50 6.29 2.50
C GLU A 616 48.15 7.62 1.79
N ASN A 617 47.53 7.56 0.61
CA ASN A 617 47.21 8.72 -0.22
C ASN A 617 45.80 9.27 0.03
N GLU A 618 45.71 10.48 0.62
CA GLU A 618 44.46 11.19 0.91
C GLU A 618 43.61 11.46 -0.34
N ASP A 619 44.23 11.72 -1.50
CA ASP A 619 43.52 12.00 -2.75
C ASP A 619 42.75 10.77 -3.27
N THR A 620 43.33 9.57 -3.14
CA THR A 620 42.69 8.32 -3.53
C THR A 620 41.51 7.99 -2.61
N MET A 621 41.66 8.24 -1.30
CA MET A 621 40.59 8.05 -0.32
C MET A 621 39.41 8.98 -0.59
N TRP A 622 39.68 10.24 -0.90
CA TRP A 622 38.66 11.21 -1.27
C TRP A 622 37.96 10.82 -2.58
N GLN A 623 38.69 10.29 -3.57
CA GLN A 623 38.08 9.83 -4.82
C GLN A 623 37.12 8.65 -4.59
N VAL A 624 37.52 7.64 -3.80
CA VAL A 624 36.63 6.52 -3.43
C VAL A 624 35.40 7.01 -2.67
N TYR A 625 35.56 7.98 -1.76
CA TYR A 625 34.44 8.60 -1.07
C TYR A 625 33.50 9.34 -2.03
N LYS A 626 34.06 10.09 -2.99
CA LYS A 626 33.29 10.78 -4.03
C LYS A 626 32.50 9.80 -4.90
N ASP A 627 33.10 8.68 -5.31
CA ASP A 627 32.44 7.66 -6.13
C ASP A 627 31.25 7.03 -5.37
N ARG A 628 31.39 6.82 -4.05
CA ARG A 628 30.28 6.35 -3.20
C ARG A 628 29.15 7.39 -3.07
N MET A 629 29.50 8.67 -2.96
CA MET A 629 28.52 9.76 -2.93
C MET A 629 27.78 9.90 -4.26
N GLN A 630 28.48 9.69 -5.38
CA GLN A 630 27.88 9.65 -6.71
C GLN A 630 26.90 8.48 -6.84
N LEU A 631 27.26 7.30 -6.33
CA LEU A 631 26.35 6.16 -6.29
C LEU A 631 25.11 6.44 -5.42
N LEU A 632 25.28 7.08 -4.25
CA LEU A 632 24.15 7.49 -3.41
C LEU A 632 23.21 8.46 -4.15
N LEU A 633 23.78 9.43 -4.88
CA LEU A 633 23.01 10.35 -5.71
C LEU A 633 22.18 9.61 -6.77
N SER A 634 22.81 8.70 -7.52
CA SER A 634 22.11 7.87 -8.51
C SER A 634 20.98 7.05 -7.90
N ILE A 635 21.17 6.49 -6.70
CA ILE A 635 20.14 5.72 -6.00
C ILE A 635 18.97 6.62 -5.60
N VAL A 636 19.23 7.81 -5.05
CA VAL A 636 18.19 8.76 -4.62
C VAL A 636 17.40 9.29 -5.82
N GLU A 637 18.07 9.61 -6.92
CA GLU A 637 17.44 10.02 -8.17
C GLU A 637 16.55 8.91 -8.74
N ALA A 638 17.08 7.68 -8.83
CA ALA A 638 16.32 6.52 -9.31
C ALA A 638 15.11 6.24 -8.42
N TRP A 639 15.23 6.40 -7.10
CA TRP A 639 14.09 6.26 -6.19
C TRP A 639 13.03 7.33 -6.43
N MET A 640 13.45 8.59 -6.59
CA MET A 640 12.53 9.70 -6.85
C MET A 640 11.76 9.53 -8.17
N HIS A 641 12.37 8.88 -9.16
CA HIS A 641 11.70 8.53 -10.42
C HIS A 641 10.57 7.50 -10.26
N ILE A 642 10.58 6.69 -9.20
CA ILE A 642 9.47 5.79 -8.91
C ILE A 642 8.27 6.66 -8.51
N PRO A 643 7.13 6.55 -9.22
CA PRO A 643 5.97 7.38 -8.92
C PRO A 643 5.55 7.25 -7.46
N PHE A 644 5.49 8.38 -6.75
CA PHE A 644 4.92 8.41 -5.41
C PHE A 644 3.45 8.00 -5.50
N ARG A 645 3.03 7.07 -4.64
CA ARG A 645 1.66 6.51 -4.60
C ARG A 645 1.04 6.78 -3.25
N ILE A 646 -0.25 7.14 -3.25
CA ILE A 646 -1.02 7.35 -2.02
C ILE A 646 -1.89 6.12 -1.72
N PRO A 647 -1.96 5.65 -0.47
CA PRO A 647 -2.90 4.61 -0.07
C PRO A 647 -4.35 4.98 -0.38
N LYS A 648 -5.14 4.04 -0.92
CA LYS A 648 -6.59 4.26 -1.15
C LYS A 648 -7.33 4.71 0.12
N TYR A 649 -6.86 4.22 1.27
CA TYR A 649 -7.32 4.60 2.61
C TYR A 649 -7.18 6.09 2.91
N PHE A 650 -6.25 6.81 2.26
CA PHE A 650 -6.09 8.27 2.38
C PHE A 650 -7.37 9.04 2.04
N PHE A 651 -8.22 8.50 1.17
CA PHE A 651 -9.49 9.13 0.81
C PHE A 651 -10.67 8.71 1.70
N ARG A 652 -10.40 7.96 2.77
CA ARG A 652 -11.40 7.54 3.77
C ARG A 652 -11.44 8.56 4.91
N LEU A 653 -12.41 9.47 4.85
CA LEU A 653 -12.55 10.59 5.79
C LEU A 653 -13.33 10.21 7.06
N ARG A 654 -13.21 8.97 7.55
CA ARG A 654 -13.94 8.47 8.72
C ARG A 654 -13.18 8.77 10.03
N PRO A 655 -13.87 8.83 11.19
CA PRO A 655 -13.22 8.91 12.49
C PRO A 655 -12.24 7.75 12.70
N THR A 656 -11.11 8.04 13.32
CA THR A 656 -10.03 7.07 13.55
C THR A 656 -10.38 6.11 14.69
N VAL A 657 -10.07 4.83 14.50
CA VAL A 657 -10.13 3.81 15.56
C VAL A 657 -9.09 4.15 16.63
N GLY A 658 -9.51 4.18 17.88
CA GLY A 658 -8.60 4.52 18.98
C GLY A 658 -9.19 4.27 20.35
N CYS A 659 -8.42 4.60 21.38
CA CYS A 659 -8.77 4.39 22.78
C CYS A 659 -9.12 5.71 23.48
N LEU A 660 -10.19 5.67 24.27
CA LEU A 660 -10.49 6.67 25.29
C LEU A 660 -10.01 6.14 26.63
N LEU A 661 -9.14 6.89 27.31
CA LEU A 661 -8.69 6.56 28.65
C LEU A 661 -9.31 7.50 29.68
N THR A 662 -9.94 6.93 30.69
CA THR A 662 -10.42 7.68 31.85
C THR A 662 -9.63 7.27 33.09
N CYS A 663 -9.08 8.26 33.78
CA CYS A 663 -8.23 8.08 34.97
C CYS A 663 -8.87 8.75 36.17
N GLN A 664 -8.92 8.05 37.30
CA GLN A 664 -9.38 8.59 38.57
C GLN A 664 -8.40 8.26 39.68
N SER A 665 -8.17 9.19 40.62
CA SER A 665 -7.36 8.91 41.81
C SER A 665 -8.11 7.95 42.73
N ALA A 666 -7.44 6.88 43.16
CA ALA A 666 -8.05 5.81 43.96
C ALA A 666 -8.61 6.24 45.33
N GLY A 667 -8.30 7.46 45.79
CA GLY A 667 -8.75 8.02 47.07
C GLY A 667 -9.51 9.34 47.00
N SER A 668 -9.82 9.86 45.80
CA SER A 668 -10.48 11.17 45.62
C SER A 668 -11.99 11.02 45.40
N ARG A 669 -12.81 11.83 46.07
CA ARG A 669 -14.25 11.99 45.75
C ARG A 669 -14.52 13.00 44.63
N LYS A 670 -13.52 13.80 44.25
CA LYS A 670 -13.63 14.76 43.13
C LYS A 670 -13.32 14.05 41.82
N GLN A 671 -14.27 14.05 40.90
CA GLN A 671 -14.19 13.32 39.62
C GLN A 671 -13.12 13.85 38.65
N ASN A 672 -12.58 15.07 38.83
CA ASN A 672 -11.76 15.74 37.82
C ASN A 672 -10.34 16.14 38.27
N GLU A 673 -9.94 15.93 39.52
CA GLU A 673 -8.60 16.34 40.02
C GLU A 673 -7.80 15.12 40.49
N ILE A 674 -6.68 14.84 39.81
CA ILE A 674 -5.70 13.83 40.23
C ILE A 674 -4.62 14.55 41.03
N CYS A 675 -4.57 14.32 42.34
CA CYS A 675 -3.58 14.92 43.22
C CYS A 675 -2.88 13.86 44.08
N VAL A 676 -1.59 14.08 44.33
CA VAL A 676 -0.76 13.23 45.19
C VAL A 676 0.09 14.10 46.12
N ARG A 677 0.42 13.56 47.30
CA ARG A 677 1.32 14.23 48.25
C ARG A 677 2.77 13.95 47.85
N ARG A 678 3.64 14.94 48.03
CA ARG A 678 5.09 14.74 47.88
C ARG A 678 5.57 13.55 48.74
N GLY A 679 6.43 12.71 48.18
CA GLY A 679 6.92 11.50 48.84
C GLY A 679 5.96 10.30 48.79
N SER A 680 4.82 10.41 48.12
CA SER A 680 3.83 9.32 47.98
C SER A 680 3.78 8.78 46.55
N HIS A 681 3.32 7.52 46.42
CA HIS A 681 3.00 6.93 45.12
C HIS A 681 1.61 7.41 44.66
N LEU A 682 1.42 7.52 43.34
CA LEU A 682 0.15 7.87 42.72
C LEU A 682 -0.60 6.59 42.34
N ALA A 683 -1.73 6.35 43.02
CA ALA A 683 -2.63 5.22 42.74
C ALA A 683 -3.81 5.66 41.86
N LEU A 684 -3.99 5.01 40.71
CA LEU A 684 -5.00 5.33 39.70
C LEU A 684 -5.95 4.16 39.47
N ASN A 685 -7.25 4.46 39.40
CA ASN A 685 -8.27 3.61 38.80
C ASN A 685 -8.42 4.00 37.33
N LEU A 686 -8.32 3.01 36.44
CA LEU A 686 -8.25 3.21 35.00
C LEU A 686 -9.42 2.51 34.31
N CYS A 687 -10.04 3.20 33.36
CA CYS A 687 -11.01 2.61 32.44
C CYS A 687 -10.63 2.99 31.01
N ILE A 688 -10.43 1.98 30.17
CA ILE A 688 -10.15 2.14 28.74
C ILE A 688 -11.35 1.71 27.92
N GLN A 689 -11.67 2.46 26.86
CA GLN A 689 -12.73 2.12 25.93
C GLN A 689 -12.25 2.31 24.50
N LEU A 690 -12.37 1.27 23.68
CA LEU A 690 -12.09 1.36 22.25
C LEU A 690 -13.29 2.02 21.51
N LYS A 691 -13.04 3.01 20.66
CA LYS A 691 -14.07 3.76 19.92
C LYS A 691 -13.84 3.75 18.41
N ASN A 692 -14.92 4.03 17.67
CA ASN A 692 -14.97 4.06 16.20
C ASN A 692 -14.72 2.70 15.53
N VAL A 693 -14.99 1.61 16.24
CA VAL A 693 -14.63 0.24 15.83
C VAL A 693 -15.86 -0.54 15.40
N THR A 694 -15.69 -1.42 14.41
CA THR A 694 -16.72 -2.36 13.98
C THR A 694 -16.78 -3.57 14.92
N SER A 695 -17.92 -4.26 14.98
CA SER A 695 -18.10 -5.44 15.83
C SER A 695 -17.07 -6.55 15.55
N ASP A 696 -16.68 -6.71 14.28
CA ASP A 696 -15.63 -7.65 13.84
C ASP A 696 -14.29 -7.31 14.52
N VAL A 697 -13.83 -6.06 14.42
CA VAL A 697 -12.54 -5.65 14.99
C VAL A 697 -12.55 -5.72 16.53
N CYS A 698 -13.65 -5.36 17.20
CA CYS A 698 -13.78 -5.51 18.65
C CYS A 698 -13.58 -6.96 19.11
N SER A 699 -14.09 -7.94 18.35
CA SER A 699 -13.96 -9.36 18.70
C SER A 699 -12.54 -9.91 18.57
N ARG A 700 -11.64 -9.20 17.87
CA ARG A 700 -10.25 -9.62 17.65
C ARG A 700 -9.36 -9.42 18.87
N PHE A 701 -9.74 -8.53 19.81
CA PHE A 701 -8.90 -8.12 20.93
C PHE A 701 -9.56 -8.45 22.27
N THR A 702 -8.97 -9.41 22.98
CA THR A 702 -9.39 -9.80 24.34
C THR A 702 -8.67 -9.02 25.44
N LYS A 703 -7.51 -8.45 25.11
CA LYS A 703 -6.66 -7.68 26.04
C LYS A 703 -6.13 -6.43 25.36
N ILE A 704 -6.19 -5.32 26.07
CA ILE A 704 -5.54 -4.06 25.71
C ILE A 704 -4.45 -3.79 26.74
N HIS A 705 -3.25 -3.47 26.27
CA HIS A 705 -2.13 -3.08 27.11
C HIS A 705 -1.89 -1.58 26.95
N CYS A 706 -1.52 -0.91 28.04
CA CYS A 706 -1.13 0.48 28.02
C CYS A 706 0.20 0.66 28.73
N ILE A 707 1.04 1.53 28.20
CA ILE A 707 2.22 2.05 28.90
C ILE A 707 1.91 3.48 29.33
N PHE A 708 2.25 3.80 30.57
CA PHE A 708 2.15 5.13 31.16
C PHE A 708 3.54 5.64 31.44
N SER A 709 3.79 6.92 31.14
CA SER A 709 5.07 7.55 31.38
C SER A 709 4.94 8.97 31.92
N CYS A 710 5.78 9.30 32.90
CA CYS A 710 5.85 10.60 33.54
C CYS A 710 7.31 11.06 33.65
N LYS A 711 7.57 12.34 33.39
CA LYS A 711 8.89 12.97 33.53
C LYS A 711 8.91 13.94 34.72
N THR A 712 10.04 14.00 35.42
CA THR A 712 10.26 14.87 36.60
C THR A 712 10.36 16.36 36.27
N ARG A 713 10.61 16.72 34.99
CA ARG A 713 10.78 18.12 34.55
C ARG A 713 9.43 18.85 34.45
N HIS A 714 9.35 20.00 35.09
CA HIS A 714 8.17 20.87 35.07
C HIS A 714 8.01 21.54 33.69
N ASN A 715 6.89 21.29 33.01
CA ASN A 715 6.57 22.00 31.77
C ASN A 715 6.07 23.42 32.12
N ASN A 716 6.92 24.44 31.91
CA ASN A 716 6.55 25.86 32.01
C ASN A 716 5.71 26.37 30.81
N GLY A 717 5.14 25.48 29.99
CA GLY A 717 4.26 25.87 28.89
C GLY A 717 2.87 26.18 29.44
N GLN A 718 2.40 27.43 29.27
CA GLN A 718 0.98 27.74 29.36
C GLN A 718 0.23 26.80 28.41
N SER A 719 -0.52 25.85 28.96
CA SER A 719 -1.49 25.09 28.18
C SER A 719 -2.57 26.06 27.72
N SER A 720 -2.66 26.29 26.41
CA SER A 720 -3.90 26.75 25.81
C SER A 720 -5.03 25.84 26.29
N GLY A 721 -6.12 26.44 26.75
CA GLY A 721 -7.21 25.72 27.44
C GLY A 721 -7.83 24.64 26.58
N GLU A 722 -8.35 23.59 27.25
CA GLU A 722 -9.36 22.62 26.78
C GLU A 722 -9.31 22.15 25.30
N GLU A 723 -8.14 22.12 24.67
CA GLU A 723 -7.98 21.49 23.37
C GLU A 723 -7.68 20.01 23.61
N GLY A 724 -8.71 19.18 23.46
CA GLY A 724 -8.58 17.71 23.43
C GLY A 724 -7.52 17.29 22.40
N TRP A 725 -6.99 16.07 22.50
CA TRP A 725 -5.92 15.60 21.60
C TRP A 725 -6.32 15.75 20.12
N THR A 726 -5.88 16.83 19.48
CA THR A 726 -6.11 17.13 18.07
C THR A 726 -4.98 16.47 17.29
N CYS A 727 -5.11 15.17 17.07
CA CYS A 727 -4.70 14.52 15.83
C CYS A 727 -3.32 14.92 15.23
N TYR A 728 -2.29 14.08 15.43
CA TYR A 728 -0.89 14.20 14.96
C TYR A 728 -0.22 15.56 15.22
N GLN A 729 0.73 15.58 16.17
CA GLN A 729 1.73 16.64 16.31
C GLN A 729 3.14 16.05 16.18
N ALA A 730 3.99 16.66 15.34
CA ALA A 730 5.32 16.13 15.02
C ALA A 730 6.23 15.92 16.24
N SER A 731 6.07 16.73 17.30
CA SER A 731 6.80 16.61 18.57
C SER A 731 6.30 15.46 19.46
N GLU A 732 5.04 15.04 19.31
CA GLU A 732 4.47 13.93 20.07
C GLU A 732 4.81 12.57 19.44
N THR A 733 5.13 12.54 18.14
CA THR A 733 5.41 11.30 17.41
C THR A 733 6.68 10.58 17.88
N GLU A 734 7.75 11.30 18.21
CA GLU A 734 8.98 10.68 18.73
C GLU A 734 8.72 9.97 20.08
N THR A 735 7.98 10.64 20.97
CA THR A 735 7.57 10.02 22.24
C THR A 735 6.65 8.83 22.03
N LEU A 736 5.77 8.88 21.03
CA LEU A 736 4.88 7.78 20.67
C LEU A 736 5.64 6.56 20.16
N ILE A 737 6.66 6.75 19.31
CA ILE A 737 7.51 5.67 18.80
C ILE A 737 8.24 4.97 19.95
N ASP A 738 8.82 5.73 20.88
CA ASP A 738 9.54 5.17 22.03
C ASP A 738 8.60 4.38 22.96
N LEU A 739 7.45 4.96 23.32
CA LEU A 739 6.43 4.27 24.12
C LEU A 739 5.91 3.01 23.41
N ASN A 740 5.71 3.06 22.09
CA ASN A 740 5.31 1.90 21.29
C ASN A 740 6.37 0.79 21.32
N LYS A 741 7.66 1.12 21.14
CA LYS A 741 8.74 0.12 21.21
C LYS A 741 8.74 -0.59 22.56
N LYS A 742 8.68 0.18 23.65
CA LYS A 742 8.64 -0.33 25.03
C LYS A 742 7.40 -1.20 25.30
N LEU A 743 6.22 -0.72 24.89
CA LEU A 743 4.96 -1.45 25.03
C LEU A 743 5.01 -2.78 24.27
N LYS A 744 5.49 -2.78 23.02
CA LYS A 744 5.61 -3.97 22.19
C LYS A 744 6.55 -5.00 22.81
N CYS A 745 7.73 -4.59 23.29
CA CYS A 745 8.65 -5.48 24.02
C CYS A 745 7.99 -6.11 25.25
N HIS A 746 7.26 -5.31 26.04
CA HIS A 746 6.54 -5.78 27.22
C HIS A 746 5.45 -6.81 26.86
N VAL A 747 4.63 -6.52 25.86
CA VAL A 747 3.53 -7.39 25.42
C VAL A 747 4.04 -8.70 24.83
N LEU A 748 5.12 -8.65 24.04
CA LEU A 748 5.75 -9.84 23.44
C LEU A 748 6.68 -10.59 24.40
N LYS A 749 6.79 -10.16 25.67
CA LYS A 749 7.65 -10.75 26.72
C LYS A 749 9.12 -10.88 26.29
N GLN A 750 9.61 -9.98 25.43
CA GLN A 750 11.03 -9.89 25.10
C GLN A 750 11.77 -9.27 26.32
N THR A 751 12.92 -9.84 26.69
CA THR A 751 13.58 -9.72 28.00
C THR A 751 13.83 -8.28 28.49
N ARG A 752 13.85 -8.09 29.82
CA ARG A 752 14.05 -6.82 30.55
C ARG A 752 15.34 -6.02 30.22
N GLU A 753 16.29 -6.59 29.47
CA GLU A 753 17.59 -5.95 29.20
C GLU A 753 17.47 -4.72 28.27
N PHE A 754 16.44 -4.62 27.42
CA PHE A 754 16.23 -3.44 26.57
C PHE A 754 15.72 -2.20 27.35
N ILE A 755 15.06 -2.43 28.49
CA ILE A 755 14.42 -1.37 29.30
C ILE A 755 15.46 -0.65 30.17
N ASN A 756 16.58 -1.32 30.50
CA ASN A 756 17.60 -0.80 31.42
C ASN A 756 18.53 0.28 30.81
N ASN A 757 18.34 0.66 29.55
CA ASN A 757 19.02 1.82 28.96
C ASN A 757 18.22 3.13 29.11
N CYS A 758 17.16 3.15 29.92
CA CYS A 758 16.37 4.35 30.15
C CYS A 758 17.09 5.39 31.01
N ASP A 759 16.96 6.64 30.60
CA ASP A 759 17.23 7.83 31.41
C ASP A 759 16.61 7.68 32.80
N SER A 760 17.43 7.85 33.85
CA SER A 760 17.02 7.74 35.26
C SER A 760 15.93 8.74 35.70
N GLU A 761 15.46 9.62 34.81
CA GLU A 761 14.49 10.69 35.09
C GLU A 761 13.02 10.36 34.70
N MET A 762 12.76 9.23 34.04
CA MET A 762 11.43 8.87 33.50
C MET A 762 10.82 7.66 34.23
N ILE A 763 9.61 7.81 34.77
CA ILE A 763 8.89 6.71 35.42
C ILE A 763 7.93 6.10 34.41
N GLU A 764 8.01 4.79 34.25
CA GLU A 764 7.19 4.04 33.30
C GLU A 764 6.52 2.84 33.97
N THR A 765 5.27 2.57 33.60
CA THR A 765 4.56 1.38 34.05
C THR A 765 3.61 0.86 32.98
N CYS A 766 3.51 -0.47 32.87
CA CYS A 766 2.64 -1.13 31.92
C CYS A 766 1.44 -1.75 32.64
N VAL A 767 0.25 -1.55 32.07
CA VAL A 767 -1.03 -2.03 32.61
C VAL A 767 -1.73 -2.86 31.55
N CYS A 768 -2.39 -3.94 31.99
CA CYS A 768 -3.24 -4.77 31.13
C CYS A 768 -4.70 -4.58 31.52
N PHE A 769 -5.56 -4.49 30.50
CA PHE A 769 -7.00 -4.39 30.59
C PHE A 769 -7.62 -5.60 29.89
N GLU A 770 -8.46 -6.34 30.60
CA GLU A 770 -9.30 -7.37 29.97
C GLU A 770 -10.56 -6.69 29.43
N THR A 771 -10.81 -6.84 28.13
CA THR A 771 -11.93 -6.19 27.47
C THR A 771 -13.22 -6.97 27.70
N ASN A 772 -14.31 -6.26 27.95
CA ASN A 772 -15.66 -6.83 27.90
C ASN A 772 -16.12 -6.95 26.43
N GLY A 773 -17.30 -7.55 26.21
CA GLY A 773 -17.90 -7.67 24.86
C GLY A 773 -18.17 -6.33 24.15
N ALA A 774 -18.02 -5.19 24.84
CA ALA A 774 -18.13 -3.84 24.30
C ALA A 774 -16.76 -3.14 24.13
N ALA A 775 -15.65 -3.89 24.15
CA ALA A 775 -14.27 -3.39 24.02
C ALA A 775 -13.90 -2.31 25.07
N GLN A 776 -14.46 -2.44 26.28
CA GLN A 776 -14.13 -1.64 27.45
C GLN A 776 -13.46 -2.49 28.52
N GLY A 777 -12.44 -1.98 29.19
CA GLY A 777 -11.73 -2.69 30.26
C GLY A 777 -11.40 -1.78 31.43
N PHE A 778 -11.24 -2.39 32.62
CA PHE A 778 -10.90 -1.69 33.86
C PHE A 778 -9.62 -2.27 34.45
N SER A 779 -8.79 -1.41 35.06
CA SER A 779 -7.56 -1.82 35.73
C SER A 779 -7.14 -0.79 36.77
N THR A 780 -6.10 -1.09 37.53
CA THR A 780 -5.50 -0.17 38.50
C THR A 780 -4.01 -0.03 38.26
N CYS A 781 -3.46 1.14 38.54
CA CYS A 781 -2.07 1.47 38.29
C CYS A 781 -1.45 2.17 39.51
N LEU A 782 -0.18 1.89 39.77
CA LEU A 782 0.61 2.58 40.80
C LEU A 782 1.87 3.16 40.14
N LEU A 783 2.02 4.48 40.21
CA LEU A 783 3.16 5.23 39.69
C LEU A 783 4.02 5.74 40.84
N ASP A 784 5.33 5.47 40.83
CA ASP A 784 6.26 5.94 41.86
C ASP A 784 6.74 7.37 41.62
N VAL A 785 5.83 8.33 41.80
CA VAL A 785 6.11 9.77 41.70
C VAL A 785 6.64 10.37 43.01
N SER A 786 7.14 9.54 43.92
CA SER A 786 7.53 9.97 45.27
C SER A 786 8.64 11.03 45.27
N ALA A 787 9.56 10.94 44.31
CA ALA A 787 10.66 11.88 44.12
C ALA A 787 10.28 13.18 43.38
N PHE A 788 9.04 13.31 42.89
CA PHE A 788 8.64 14.46 42.08
C PHE A 788 8.57 15.74 42.92
N PRO A 789 9.06 16.89 42.40
CA PRO A 789 8.85 18.18 43.05
C PRO A 789 7.37 18.56 43.08
N VAL A 790 7.06 19.62 43.82
CA VAL A 790 5.71 20.21 43.85
C VAL A 790 5.44 20.87 42.50
N GLY A 791 4.30 20.57 41.89
CA GLY A 791 3.97 21.08 40.56
C GLY A 791 2.88 20.26 39.87
N SER A 792 2.55 20.65 38.65
CA SER A 792 1.65 19.91 37.75
C SER A 792 2.46 19.14 36.71
N TYR A 793 2.02 17.92 36.44
CA TYR A 793 2.66 16.94 35.59
C TYR A 793 1.65 16.29 34.65
N THR A 794 2.11 15.85 33.50
CA THR A 794 1.29 15.15 32.50
C THR A 794 1.70 13.68 32.44
N ILE A 795 0.71 12.79 32.43
CA ILE A 795 0.89 11.36 32.22
C ILE A 795 0.74 11.09 30.72
N GLN A 796 1.86 10.87 30.03
CA GLN A 796 1.83 10.37 28.66
C GLN A 796 1.41 8.90 28.67
N TRP A 797 0.61 8.49 27.70
CA TRP A 797 0.21 7.10 27.58
C TRP A 797 0.09 6.67 26.13
N HIS A 798 0.33 5.38 25.91
CA HIS A 798 0.13 4.72 24.63
C HIS A 798 -0.50 3.35 24.84
N SER A 799 -1.28 2.87 23.87
CA SER A 799 -2.00 1.61 23.99
C SER A 799 -1.92 0.73 22.76
N GLY A 800 -2.04 -0.58 22.97
CA GLY A 800 -1.99 -1.59 21.91
C GLY A 800 -2.50 -2.95 22.38
N GLY A 801 -2.71 -3.85 21.43
CA GLY A 801 -3.25 -5.18 21.68
C GLY A 801 -2.73 -6.19 20.68
N VAL A 802 -2.79 -7.48 21.04
CA VAL A 802 -2.46 -8.58 20.13
C VAL A 802 -3.77 -9.19 19.65
N ASP A 803 -3.91 -9.33 18.33
CA ASP A 803 -5.09 -9.98 17.75
C ASP A 803 -5.02 -11.51 17.86
N HIS A 804 -6.08 -12.19 17.46
CA HIS A 804 -6.16 -13.65 17.42
C HIS A 804 -5.13 -14.31 16.49
N GLN A 805 -4.48 -13.56 15.59
CA GLN A 805 -3.44 -14.04 14.67
C GLN A 805 -2.03 -13.83 15.24
N GLY A 806 -1.91 -13.20 16.42
CA GLY A 806 -0.64 -12.89 17.05
C GLY A 806 0.01 -11.60 16.57
N ALA A 807 -0.68 -10.79 15.76
CA ALA A 807 -0.18 -9.50 15.30
C ALA A 807 -0.43 -8.41 16.35
N PHE A 808 0.57 -7.56 16.57
CA PHE A 808 0.47 -6.43 17.50
C PHE A 808 -0.07 -5.19 16.79
N TRP A 809 -1.12 -4.60 17.35
CA TRP A 809 -1.80 -3.41 16.86
C TRP A 809 -1.72 -2.28 17.89
N ASN A 810 -1.65 -1.05 17.37
CA ASN A 810 -1.61 0.18 18.14
C ASN A 810 -3.00 0.82 18.15
N PHE A 811 -3.37 1.43 19.27
CA PHE A 811 -4.61 2.20 19.39
C PHE A 811 -4.27 3.62 19.81
N LEU A 812 -4.61 4.57 18.95
CA LEU A 812 -4.30 5.98 19.15
C LEU A 812 -5.13 6.56 20.30
N PRO A 813 -4.55 7.44 21.12
CA PRO A 813 -5.30 8.14 22.16
C PRO A 813 -6.30 9.11 21.51
N LEU A 814 -7.57 9.06 21.95
CA LEU A 814 -8.64 9.93 21.44
C LEU A 814 -8.96 11.10 22.37
N ASN A 815 -8.32 11.17 23.54
CA ASN A 815 -8.50 12.24 24.52
C ASN A 815 -7.16 12.75 25.03
N SER A 816 -7.21 13.95 25.62
CA SER A 816 -6.04 14.61 26.20
C SER A 816 -5.37 13.75 27.27
N PHE A 817 -4.05 13.90 27.38
CA PHE A 817 -3.27 13.22 28.40
C PHE A 817 -3.72 13.61 29.82
N PRO A 818 -3.89 12.64 30.74
CA PRO A 818 -4.23 12.93 32.13
C PRO A 818 -3.16 13.82 32.79
N GLN A 819 -3.60 14.81 33.57
CA GLN A 819 -2.72 15.65 34.36
C GLN A 819 -2.89 15.34 35.85
N PHE A 820 -1.77 15.42 36.60
CA PHE A 820 -1.80 15.30 38.05
C PHE A 820 -0.94 16.38 38.72
N SER A 821 -1.27 16.72 39.96
CA SER A 821 -0.53 17.69 40.76
C SER A 821 0.09 17.05 41.99
N VAL A 822 1.36 17.36 42.24
CA VAL A 822 2.08 17.04 43.47
C VAL A 822 1.97 18.22 44.42
N THR A 823 1.49 17.99 45.63
CA THR A 823 1.20 19.03 46.64
C THR A 823 2.06 18.86 47.90
N GLU A 824 2.35 19.97 48.58
CA GLU A 824 3.01 19.95 49.89
C GLU A 824 2.08 19.50 51.02
N LEU A 825 2.69 18.99 52.09
CA LEU A 825 2.06 18.81 53.39
C LEU A 825 1.66 20.18 53.96
N SER A 826 0.49 20.70 53.60
CA SER A 826 -0.18 21.68 54.44
C SER A 826 -1.00 20.93 55.48
N SER A 827 -0.78 21.25 56.75
CA SER A 827 -1.57 20.80 57.87
C SER A 827 -3.06 21.07 57.61
N GLU A 828 -3.81 19.97 57.48
CA GLU A 828 -5.28 19.90 57.52
C GLU A 828 -6.06 20.98 56.76
N LYS A 829 -6.30 20.73 55.46
CA LYS A 829 -7.68 20.79 54.94
C LYS A 829 -7.92 19.58 54.04
N ARG A 830 -8.81 18.68 54.49
CA ARG A 830 -9.27 17.50 53.76
C ARG A 830 -9.86 17.91 52.41
N CYS A 831 -9.37 17.33 51.32
CA CYS A 831 -10.09 17.25 50.04
C CYS A 831 -11.31 16.32 50.16
#